data_AF-A0AAV6PX17-F1
#
_entry.id   AF-A0AAV6PX17-F1
#
_cell.length_a   1.000
_cell.length_b   1.000
_cell.length_c   1.000
_cell.angle_alpha   90.00
_cell.angle_beta   90.00
_cell.angle_gamma   90.00
#
_symmetry.space_group_name_H-M   'P 1'
#
loop_
_entity.id
_entity.type
_entity.pdbx_description
1 polymer ?
#
loop_
_entity_poly.entity_id
_entity_poly.type
_entity_poly.pdbx_seq_one_letter_code
_entity_poly.pdbx_strand_id
1 'polypeptide(L)'
;MALHRLSFRLRQTVTHVRTLHTTKCRQQQESVAVESEPEPFSVFRTRENDPAIQCEKNIGQYYTLPSAHIRTVFPHGLPWRYQQQMKTFNEACIMVRQPALEVMSYLKKTDYSKPVMRYVMYGGRGSGKTMSLCHTVHYCYTQGWLVLHLSDAFRWVKNCKELLPSSFNTSRFDQPLQATEWLRNFKITNEPFLSKIKTKQRYVWTKREFTEEGSLLGQLVDQGISRVKSSSDVVGAVMKELKLQSGQPESNFRLAVAVDGVNALWGRSTIKKEDKSTVDPDELTLVHNMRKLIKNDWTGGAIITTVAQNGSLYMSKSAYLPQELLGEKGFDYMDPFIPVSVANYSEKEFESCYLYYMDHQWLQHPQCRTEEGKKELVFLSNRNPKGQRPLSASTGCCMGVHISLNELSGNVRVCVRILQGRMALSLPPAVLLILVYLTTRVTLSAGSNKCVARNFGHDSVVCECNATYCDSVGSASLPPPGQFSSYLSSMAGSRLEPDPGRVQVNSSGAGLRLTIVPYQKYQKIRGFGGAMTDAAAVNILSLSAAAQDQLLRQYFSSEGIGYSVVRVPIASCDFSTRLYTYADTPGDYNLHNFSLALEDTNMKIPLLQKAQAMSPRPLSLLASAWSAPAWMKTNGALIGKGSLKGRPGGKEYKTWAQYYIRFLEEYAKYNLTFWAVTTGNEPSAGMMTNYSFQALGFKPEEQRDWVALDLGPALHASSFPSTHVLILDDNRVLLPHWAKVVLSDIHAGRYIHGVAVHWYMDKLIPAEISLGATHHLYPEYYLFGTEACAGWSPLDRGVKLGSWARAEQYAHDILEDLNHYVVGWTDWNLALDQTGGPNWVKNFVDSPVIVDAKRDVFYKQPTFYSMAHFSKFLWEGSQRVGVSASHKTDLEYSAFIRPDGSVVLIVLNRSSSVIQFDVWDPAVGFITSTAPAHSLLTLAWNTH
;
A
#
# COMPACT_ATOMS: atom_id res chain seq x y z
N MET A 1 -66.53 25.78 -5.97
CA MET A 1 -65.91 27.11 -6.15
C MET A 1 -64.82 26.93 -7.22
N ALA A 2 -65.22 26.99 -8.49
CA ALA A 2 -65.35 28.21 -9.29
C ALA A 2 -64.00 28.58 -9.94
N LEU A 3 -63.67 28.02 -11.12
CA LEU A 3 -63.80 28.64 -12.47
C LEU A 3 -62.51 29.41 -12.84
N HIS A 4 -61.91 29.40 -14.04
CA HIS A 4 -62.33 29.04 -15.39
C HIS A 4 -61.06 29.04 -16.30
N ARG A 5 -60.82 28.06 -17.21
CA ARG A 5 -61.13 28.04 -18.68
C ARG A 5 -60.27 29.01 -19.53
N LEU A 6 -59.81 28.75 -20.77
CA LEU A 6 -60.29 27.99 -21.95
C LEU A 6 -59.14 27.99 -23.03
N SER A 7 -58.80 26.87 -23.70
CA SER A 7 -59.05 26.52 -25.15
C SER A 7 -58.29 27.34 -26.22
N PHE A 8 -57.88 26.89 -27.43
CA PHE A 8 -58.19 25.73 -28.29
C PHE A 8 -57.28 25.76 -29.57
N ARG A 9 -56.97 24.58 -30.14
CA ARG A 9 -56.95 24.15 -31.57
C ARG A 9 -56.01 24.73 -32.69
N LEU A 10 -55.26 23.77 -33.28
CA LEU A 10 -55.18 23.30 -34.69
C LEU A 10 -54.40 24.02 -35.82
N ARG A 11 -53.51 23.19 -36.42
CA ARG A 11 -53.22 22.91 -37.86
C ARG A 11 -52.27 23.80 -38.72
N GLN A 12 -51.19 23.12 -39.14
CA GLN A 12 -50.60 22.98 -40.50
C GLN A 12 -50.93 24.01 -41.58
N THR A 13 -49.92 24.58 -42.25
CA THR A 13 -49.44 24.13 -43.58
C THR A 13 -48.24 24.96 -44.09
N VAL A 14 -47.51 24.32 -44.99
CA VAL A 14 -46.27 24.66 -45.70
C VAL A 14 -46.48 25.72 -46.79
N THR A 15 -45.47 26.57 -47.05
CA THR A 15 -45.16 27.05 -48.42
C THR A 15 -43.68 27.47 -48.57
N HIS A 16 -43.06 26.91 -49.61
CA HIS A 16 -41.74 27.21 -50.20
C HIS A 16 -41.72 28.53 -51.00
N VAL A 17 -40.58 29.24 -51.04
CA VAL A 17 -39.96 29.88 -52.23
C VAL A 17 -38.44 30.05 -51.93
N ARG A 18 -37.50 29.27 -52.49
CA ARG A 18 -36.78 29.32 -53.79
C ARG A 18 -35.84 30.54 -54.04
N THR A 19 -34.54 30.24 -53.89
CA THR A 19 -33.36 30.50 -54.77
C THR A 19 -33.07 31.89 -55.33
N LEU A 20 -31.80 32.32 -55.16
CA LEU A 20 -30.99 32.91 -56.23
C LEU A 20 -29.50 32.54 -56.05
N HIS A 21 -28.89 32.08 -57.15
CA HIS A 21 -27.48 31.74 -57.31
C HIS A 21 -26.97 32.53 -58.53
N THR A 22 -25.84 33.23 -58.40
CA THR A 22 -24.89 33.64 -59.48
C THR A 22 -23.71 34.40 -58.82
N THR A 23 -22.54 33.78 -58.62
CA THR A 23 -21.31 33.78 -59.45
C THR A 23 -20.38 35.01 -59.41
N LYS A 24 -19.16 34.73 -58.89
CA LYS A 24 -17.79 35.15 -59.30
C LYS A 24 -17.02 36.26 -58.56
N CYS A 25 -15.83 35.82 -58.13
CA CYS A 25 -14.50 36.47 -58.03
C CYS A 25 -14.16 37.44 -56.89
N ARG A 26 -13.57 36.85 -55.83
CA ARG A 26 -12.22 37.11 -55.26
C ARG A 26 -11.75 38.57 -55.15
N GLN A 27 -11.74 39.09 -53.92
CA GLN A 27 -10.58 39.79 -53.36
C GLN A 27 -10.55 39.59 -51.84
N GLN A 28 -9.35 39.33 -51.32
CA GLN A 28 -9.06 39.03 -49.92
C GLN A 28 -9.30 40.25 -49.03
N GLN A 29 -10.04 40.05 -47.93
CA GLN A 29 -9.71 40.67 -46.65
C GLN A 29 -10.35 39.85 -45.53
N GLU A 30 -9.49 39.19 -44.76
CA GLU A 30 -9.83 38.51 -43.52
C GLU A 30 -10.42 39.53 -42.55
N SER A 31 -11.70 39.37 -42.19
CA SER A 31 -12.24 39.94 -40.96
C SER A 31 -12.14 38.87 -39.89
N VAL A 32 -11.32 39.19 -38.89
CA VAL A 32 -11.15 38.41 -37.66
C VAL A 32 -12.51 38.32 -36.98
N ALA A 33 -13.12 37.13 -37.02
CA ALA A 33 -14.25 36.81 -36.17
C ALA A 33 -13.74 36.76 -34.73
N VAL A 34 -14.22 37.69 -33.90
CA VAL A 34 -14.03 37.70 -32.46
C VAL A 34 -14.56 36.37 -31.92
N GLU A 35 -13.66 35.50 -31.46
CA GLU A 35 -14.03 34.33 -30.66
C GLU A 35 -14.66 34.84 -29.36
N SER A 36 -15.99 34.71 -29.25
CA SER A 36 -16.71 34.86 -28.00
C SER A 36 -16.12 33.91 -26.96
N GLU A 37 -15.86 34.39 -25.75
CA GLU A 37 -15.40 33.54 -24.65
C GLU A 37 -16.32 32.31 -24.50
N PRO A 38 -15.76 31.10 -24.38
CA PRO A 38 -16.58 29.91 -24.20
C PRO A 38 -17.40 30.02 -22.91
N GLU A 39 -18.72 29.87 -23.04
CA GLU A 39 -19.65 29.62 -21.94
C GLU A 39 -19.01 28.66 -20.90
N PRO A 40 -19.15 28.88 -19.58
CA PRO A 40 -18.49 28.07 -18.54
C PRO A 40 -18.79 26.56 -18.64
N PHE A 41 -19.89 26.18 -19.31
CA PHE A 41 -20.23 24.80 -19.66
C PHE A 41 -19.25 24.11 -20.64
N SER A 42 -18.44 24.84 -21.42
CA SER A 42 -17.66 24.30 -22.53
C SER A 42 -16.25 23.81 -22.15
N VAL A 43 -15.79 24.05 -20.92
CA VAL A 43 -14.39 23.81 -20.56
C VAL A 43 -14.11 22.31 -20.34
N PHE A 44 -15.03 21.59 -19.70
CA PHE A 44 -14.86 20.16 -19.38
C PHE A 44 -15.97 19.24 -19.90
N ARG A 45 -17.05 19.77 -20.50
CA ARG A 45 -18.12 18.98 -21.14
C ARG A 45 -18.15 19.24 -22.63
N THR A 46 -18.54 18.22 -23.40
CA THR A 46 -18.82 18.35 -24.83
C THR A 46 -20.34 18.38 -25.07
N ARG A 47 -20.76 19.09 -26.12
CA ARG A 47 -22.15 19.04 -26.63
C ARG A 47 -22.41 17.77 -27.45
N GLU A 48 -21.35 17.11 -27.91
CA GLU A 48 -21.40 15.92 -28.74
C GLU A 48 -21.53 14.65 -27.90
N ASN A 49 -22.78 14.24 -27.66
CA ASN A 49 -23.10 13.03 -26.90
C ASN A 49 -23.05 11.73 -27.72
N ASP A 50 -23.01 11.83 -29.05
CA ASP A 50 -22.85 10.66 -29.93
C ASP A 50 -21.35 10.33 -30.11
N PRO A 51 -20.89 9.14 -29.66
CA PRO A 51 -19.51 8.70 -29.87
C PRO A 51 -19.07 8.68 -31.34
N ALA A 52 -20.00 8.58 -32.29
CA ALA A 52 -19.67 8.50 -33.71
C ALA A 52 -19.10 9.79 -34.29
N ILE A 53 -19.52 10.93 -33.75
CA ILE A 53 -19.21 12.29 -34.22
C ILE A 53 -17.99 12.86 -33.47
N GLN A 54 -17.66 12.29 -32.31
CA GLN A 54 -16.53 12.72 -31.50
C GLN A 54 -15.19 12.61 -32.24
N CYS A 55 -14.36 13.64 -32.08
CA CYS A 55 -13.05 13.77 -32.72
C CYS A 55 -11.99 14.27 -31.73
N GLU A 56 -10.78 14.53 -32.22
CA GLU A 56 -9.65 14.98 -31.39
C GLU A 56 -9.95 16.28 -30.62
N LYS A 57 -10.84 17.13 -31.12
CA LYS A 57 -11.27 18.37 -30.44
C LYS A 57 -11.94 18.08 -29.10
N ASN A 58 -12.64 16.95 -28.98
CA ASN A 58 -13.39 16.58 -27.79
C ASN A 58 -12.52 15.90 -26.72
N ILE A 59 -11.25 15.60 -26.98
CA ILE A 59 -10.36 14.93 -26.02
C ILE A 59 -10.32 15.71 -24.70
N GLY A 60 -10.48 15.00 -23.60
CA GLY A 60 -10.53 15.54 -22.24
C GLY A 60 -11.93 15.92 -21.77
N GLN A 61 -12.91 16.09 -22.66
CA GLN A 61 -14.26 16.50 -22.28
C GLN A 61 -15.16 15.31 -21.95
N TYR A 62 -16.09 15.51 -21.03
CA TYR A 62 -17.14 14.56 -20.68
C TYR A 62 -18.34 14.69 -21.62
N TYR A 63 -18.81 13.55 -22.13
CA TYR A 63 -20.11 13.46 -22.79
C TYR A 63 -21.08 12.65 -21.92
N THR A 64 -22.35 13.01 -21.96
CA THR A 64 -23.38 12.39 -21.12
C THR A 64 -23.91 11.12 -21.81
N LEU A 65 -24.01 10.03 -21.06
CA LEU A 65 -24.62 8.78 -21.53
C LEU A 65 -26.13 8.83 -21.28
N PRO A 66 -26.96 8.68 -22.33
CA PRO A 66 -28.41 8.61 -22.14
C PRO A 66 -28.79 7.45 -21.21
N SER A 67 -29.66 7.68 -20.22
CA SER A 67 -30.05 6.65 -19.25
C SER A 67 -30.68 5.41 -19.92
N ALA A 68 -31.31 5.58 -21.08
CA ALA A 68 -31.79 4.48 -21.91
C ALA A 68 -30.63 3.60 -22.40
N HIS A 69 -29.56 4.22 -22.93
CA HIS A 69 -28.39 3.50 -23.42
C HIS A 69 -27.66 2.77 -22.28
N ILE A 70 -27.62 3.32 -21.08
CA ILE A 70 -27.00 2.63 -19.94
C ILE A 70 -27.70 1.30 -19.66
N ARG A 71 -29.04 1.30 -19.62
CA ARG A 71 -29.84 0.09 -19.36
C ARG A 71 -29.73 -0.94 -20.48
N THR A 72 -29.60 -0.49 -21.73
CA THR A 72 -29.54 -1.38 -22.90
C THR A 72 -28.11 -1.86 -23.20
N VAL A 73 -27.12 -0.97 -23.24
CA VAL A 73 -25.73 -1.27 -23.62
C VAL A 73 -24.93 -1.88 -22.48
N PHE A 74 -25.22 -1.46 -21.25
CA PHE A 74 -24.55 -1.93 -20.04
C PHE A 74 -25.56 -2.48 -19.02
N PRO A 75 -26.31 -3.55 -19.35
CA PRO A 75 -27.34 -4.09 -18.47
C PRO A 75 -26.75 -4.70 -17.18
N HIS A 76 -25.51 -5.17 -17.23
CA HIS A 76 -24.70 -5.56 -16.07
C HIS A 76 -24.18 -4.36 -15.24
N GLY A 77 -24.44 -3.14 -15.73
CA GLY A 77 -23.98 -1.86 -15.22
C GLY A 77 -22.52 -1.55 -15.56
N LEU A 78 -22.17 -0.26 -15.52
CA LEU A 78 -20.76 0.19 -15.63
C LEU A 78 -19.95 -0.30 -14.41
N PRO A 79 -18.61 -0.15 -14.36
CA PRO A 79 -17.82 -0.62 -13.23
C PRO A 79 -18.37 -0.12 -11.89
N TRP A 80 -18.48 -1.01 -10.87
CA TRP A 80 -19.21 -0.72 -9.62
C TRP A 80 -18.84 0.62 -8.97
N ARG A 81 -17.55 1.01 -8.97
CA ARG A 81 -17.11 2.30 -8.43
C ARG A 81 -17.69 3.49 -9.18
N TYR A 82 -17.75 3.38 -10.51
CA TYR A 82 -18.34 4.38 -11.36
C TYR A 82 -19.87 4.43 -11.20
N GLN A 83 -20.53 3.29 -10.95
CA GLN A 83 -21.96 3.30 -10.58
C GLN A 83 -22.23 4.07 -9.29
N GLN A 84 -21.35 3.99 -8.28
CA GLN A 84 -21.49 4.80 -7.06
C GLN A 84 -21.38 6.29 -7.38
N GLN A 85 -20.39 6.68 -8.18
CA GLN A 85 -20.24 8.05 -8.65
C GLN A 85 -21.49 8.54 -9.40
N MET A 86 -22.03 7.72 -10.31
CA MET A 86 -23.25 8.05 -11.03
C MET A 86 -24.45 8.25 -10.12
N LYS A 87 -24.59 7.44 -9.06
CA LYS A 87 -25.65 7.60 -8.06
C LYS A 87 -25.46 8.88 -7.26
N THR A 88 -24.23 9.21 -6.88
CA THR A 88 -23.90 10.40 -6.10
C THR A 88 -24.18 11.68 -6.88
N PHE A 89 -23.74 11.75 -8.14
CA PHE A 89 -23.92 12.95 -8.97
C PHE A 89 -25.22 12.95 -9.78
N ASN A 90 -25.99 11.86 -9.68
CA ASN A 90 -27.19 11.64 -10.47
C ASN A 90 -26.98 11.82 -11.98
N GLU A 91 -25.78 11.47 -12.47
CA GLU A 91 -25.38 11.65 -13.87
C GLU A 91 -24.44 10.52 -14.32
N ALA A 92 -24.55 10.12 -15.58
CA ALA A 92 -23.59 9.25 -16.24
C ALA A 92 -22.85 9.99 -17.34
N CYS A 93 -21.55 10.17 -17.20
CA CYS A 93 -20.72 10.88 -18.17
C CYS A 93 -19.35 10.21 -18.40
N ILE A 94 -19.02 9.89 -19.65
CA ILE A 94 -17.73 9.29 -20.00
C ILE A 94 -16.83 10.37 -20.59
N MET A 95 -15.57 10.41 -20.17
CA MET A 95 -14.57 11.29 -20.77
C MET A 95 -14.13 10.74 -22.13
N VAL A 96 -14.09 11.61 -23.14
CA VAL A 96 -13.52 11.31 -24.45
C VAL A 96 -12.00 11.26 -24.32
N ARG A 97 -11.40 10.10 -24.59
CA ARG A 97 -9.96 9.87 -24.44
C ARG A 97 -9.32 9.35 -25.72
N GLN A 98 -8.06 9.70 -25.93
CA GLN A 98 -7.28 9.30 -27.11
C GLN A 98 -7.34 7.79 -27.41
N PRO A 99 -7.18 6.87 -26.44
CA PRO A 99 -7.17 5.43 -26.75
C PRO A 99 -8.50 4.91 -27.29
N ALA A 100 -9.63 5.49 -26.88
CA ALA A 100 -10.95 5.12 -27.39
C ALA A 100 -11.15 5.63 -28.82
N LEU A 101 -10.75 6.88 -29.08
CA LEU A 101 -10.81 7.49 -30.42
C LEU A 101 -9.87 6.78 -31.41
N GLU A 102 -8.69 6.36 -30.96
CA GLU A 102 -7.74 5.58 -31.75
C GLU A 102 -8.37 4.27 -32.22
N VAL A 103 -8.97 3.50 -31.31
CA VAL A 103 -9.69 2.27 -31.68
C VAL A 103 -10.87 2.57 -32.61
N MET A 104 -11.68 3.60 -32.33
CA MET A 104 -12.78 3.99 -33.21
C MET A 104 -12.30 4.39 -34.62
N SER A 105 -11.16 5.07 -34.71
CA SER A 105 -10.52 5.44 -35.99
C SER A 105 -10.11 4.19 -36.77
N TYR A 106 -9.53 3.18 -36.08
CA TYR A 106 -9.24 1.90 -36.70
C TYR A 106 -10.50 1.19 -37.16
N LEU A 107 -11.56 1.13 -36.34
CA LEU A 107 -12.83 0.52 -36.73
C LEU A 107 -13.43 1.20 -37.97
N LYS A 108 -13.38 2.53 -38.07
CA LYS A 108 -13.87 3.25 -39.26
C LYS A 108 -13.11 2.90 -40.54
N LYS A 109 -11.82 2.59 -40.44
CA LYS A 109 -10.92 2.33 -41.58
C LYS A 109 -10.73 0.84 -41.90
N THR A 110 -11.21 -0.06 -41.05
CA THR A 110 -10.95 -1.50 -41.19
C THR A 110 -11.76 -2.10 -42.35
N ASP A 111 -11.10 -2.91 -43.16
CA ASP A 111 -11.74 -3.77 -44.14
C ASP A 111 -12.26 -5.05 -43.47
N TYR A 112 -13.58 -5.14 -43.31
CA TYR A 112 -14.25 -6.25 -42.64
C TYR A 112 -14.36 -7.53 -43.48
N SER A 113 -13.89 -7.52 -44.74
CA SER A 113 -13.69 -8.73 -45.52
C SER A 113 -12.47 -9.54 -45.06
N LYS A 114 -11.56 -8.92 -44.31
CA LYS A 114 -10.37 -9.54 -43.74
C LYS A 114 -10.66 -10.22 -42.40
N PRO A 115 -9.76 -11.12 -41.95
CA PRO A 115 -9.86 -11.71 -40.63
C PRO A 115 -9.94 -10.64 -39.53
N VAL A 116 -10.71 -10.94 -38.48
CA VAL A 116 -11.02 -10.01 -37.41
C VAL A 116 -9.77 -9.45 -36.73
N MET A 117 -9.73 -8.12 -36.60
CA MET A 117 -8.65 -7.43 -35.90
C MET A 117 -8.87 -7.46 -34.39
N ARG A 118 -7.78 -7.67 -33.65
CA ARG A 118 -7.74 -7.69 -32.18
C ARG A 118 -7.07 -6.43 -31.67
N TYR A 119 -7.76 -5.67 -30.83
CA TYR A 119 -7.24 -4.49 -30.14
C TYR A 119 -7.06 -4.82 -28.66
N VAL A 120 -5.87 -4.59 -28.12
CA VAL A 120 -5.56 -4.85 -26.70
C VAL A 120 -5.17 -3.55 -26.02
N MET A 121 -6.07 -3.02 -25.21
CA MET A 121 -5.84 -1.84 -24.38
C MET A 121 -5.01 -2.22 -23.13
N TYR A 122 -3.84 -1.61 -22.96
CA TYR A 122 -2.92 -1.88 -21.86
C TYR A 122 -2.44 -0.60 -21.18
N GLY A 123 -1.94 -0.69 -19.95
CA GLY A 123 -1.50 0.48 -19.17
C GLY A 123 -1.68 0.31 -17.66
N GLY A 124 -1.17 1.26 -16.88
CA GLY A 124 -1.15 1.18 -15.41
C GLY A 124 -2.52 1.07 -14.74
N ARG A 125 -2.58 0.60 -13.49
CA ARG A 125 -3.83 0.53 -12.73
C ARG A 125 -4.48 1.90 -12.61
N GLY A 126 -5.79 1.98 -12.85
CA GLY A 126 -6.52 3.24 -12.72
C GLY A 126 -6.38 4.19 -13.90
N SER A 127 -5.57 3.86 -14.92
CA SER A 127 -5.38 4.71 -16.10
C SER A 127 -6.62 4.89 -16.98
N GLY A 128 -7.75 4.23 -16.69
CA GLY A 128 -9.01 4.41 -17.43
C GLY A 128 -9.33 3.36 -18.51
N LYS A 129 -8.58 2.26 -18.61
CA LYS A 129 -8.78 1.18 -19.61
C LYS A 129 -10.23 0.73 -19.77
N THR A 130 -10.89 0.33 -18.68
CA THR A 130 -12.28 -0.13 -18.70
C THR A 130 -13.24 0.94 -19.21
N MET A 131 -13.03 2.20 -18.84
CA MET A 131 -13.88 3.31 -19.31
C MET A 131 -13.66 3.61 -20.79
N SER A 132 -12.41 3.52 -21.27
CA SER A 132 -12.10 3.60 -22.71
C SER A 132 -12.75 2.44 -23.49
N LEU A 133 -12.75 1.21 -22.94
CA LEU A 133 -13.47 0.09 -23.53
C LEU A 133 -14.98 0.35 -23.58
N CYS A 134 -15.58 0.83 -22.49
CA CYS A 134 -17.01 1.18 -22.46
C CYS A 134 -17.35 2.27 -23.49
N HIS A 135 -16.45 3.24 -23.70
CA HIS A 135 -16.63 4.25 -24.73
C HIS A 135 -16.66 3.64 -26.13
N THR A 136 -15.73 2.75 -26.45
CA THR A 136 -15.72 2.03 -27.74
C THR A 136 -16.95 1.12 -27.90
N VAL A 137 -17.40 0.45 -26.84
CA VAL A 137 -18.62 -0.36 -26.84
C VAL A 137 -19.85 0.49 -27.13
N HIS A 138 -19.95 1.68 -26.52
CA HIS A 138 -21.04 2.62 -26.78
C HIS A 138 -21.04 3.07 -28.24
N TYR A 139 -19.87 3.34 -28.83
CA TYR A 139 -19.74 3.62 -30.27
C TYR A 139 -20.24 2.45 -31.15
N CYS A 140 -19.81 1.21 -30.88
CA CYS A 140 -20.27 0.06 -31.64
C CYS A 140 -21.80 -0.07 -31.61
N TYR A 141 -22.40 0.13 -30.43
CA TYR A 141 -23.86 0.13 -30.27
C TYR A 141 -24.54 1.24 -31.08
N THR A 142 -24.06 2.49 -31.02
CA THR A 142 -24.68 3.59 -31.78
C THR A 142 -24.53 3.43 -33.29
N GLN A 143 -23.50 2.71 -33.74
CA GLN A 143 -23.32 2.33 -35.15
C GLN A 143 -24.14 1.10 -35.58
N GLY A 144 -25.00 0.56 -34.72
CA GLY A 144 -25.86 -0.57 -35.05
C GLY A 144 -25.13 -1.90 -35.15
N TRP A 145 -24.06 -2.09 -34.37
CA TRP A 145 -23.37 -3.38 -34.28
C TRP A 145 -24.04 -4.29 -33.25
N LEU A 146 -23.90 -5.60 -33.45
CA LEU A 146 -24.20 -6.60 -32.43
C LEU A 146 -23.06 -6.62 -31.41
N VAL A 147 -23.37 -6.34 -30.15
CA VAL A 147 -22.37 -6.16 -29.08
C VAL A 147 -22.36 -7.38 -28.15
N LEU A 148 -21.22 -8.05 -28.10
CA LEU A 148 -20.94 -9.12 -27.15
C LEU A 148 -19.96 -8.59 -26.10
N HIS A 149 -20.47 -8.18 -24.94
CA HIS A 149 -19.66 -7.54 -23.89
C HIS A 149 -19.52 -8.44 -22.65
N LEU A 150 -18.28 -8.75 -22.27
CA LEU A 150 -17.90 -9.34 -21.00
C LEU A 150 -17.20 -8.28 -20.14
N SER A 151 -17.93 -7.73 -19.17
CA SER A 151 -17.51 -6.56 -18.38
C SER A 151 -16.44 -6.84 -17.32
N ASP A 152 -16.23 -8.09 -16.96
CA ASP A 152 -15.14 -8.54 -16.09
C ASP A 152 -14.93 -10.04 -16.28
N ALA A 153 -13.90 -10.42 -17.05
CA ALA A 153 -13.59 -11.81 -17.31
C ALA A 153 -13.12 -12.57 -16.05
N PHE A 154 -12.64 -11.88 -15.00
CA PHE A 154 -12.22 -12.54 -13.76
C PHE A 154 -13.40 -13.16 -13.00
N ARG A 155 -14.63 -12.68 -13.22
CA ARG A 155 -15.83 -13.30 -12.63
C ARG A 155 -16.11 -14.71 -13.14
N TRP A 156 -15.56 -15.09 -14.30
CA TRP A 156 -15.69 -16.44 -14.83
C TRP A 156 -14.64 -17.41 -14.28
N VAL A 157 -13.57 -16.92 -13.65
CA VAL A 157 -12.51 -17.77 -13.06
C VAL A 157 -12.39 -17.61 -11.55
N LYS A 158 -13.33 -16.88 -10.93
CA LYS A 158 -13.35 -16.62 -9.48
C LYS A 158 -14.76 -16.64 -8.91
N ASN A 159 -14.85 -16.97 -7.61
CA ASN A 159 -16.08 -16.88 -6.81
C ASN A 159 -17.29 -17.54 -7.49
N CYS A 160 -17.08 -18.71 -8.11
CA CYS A 160 -18.14 -19.45 -8.76
C CYS A 160 -19.05 -20.08 -7.71
N LYS A 161 -20.31 -19.63 -7.64
CA LYS A 161 -21.28 -20.11 -6.65
C LYS A 161 -21.74 -21.54 -6.92
N GLU A 162 -21.84 -21.92 -8.19
CA GLU A 162 -22.32 -23.23 -8.63
C GLU A 162 -21.46 -23.69 -9.80
N LEU A 163 -20.89 -24.89 -9.68
CA LEU A 163 -20.06 -25.53 -10.68
C LEU A 163 -20.61 -26.93 -10.92
N LEU A 164 -20.91 -27.28 -12.18
CA LEU A 164 -21.46 -28.57 -12.55
C LEU A 164 -20.58 -29.25 -13.60
N PRO A 165 -20.43 -30.59 -13.60
CA PRO A 165 -19.84 -31.28 -14.75
C PRO A 165 -20.68 -31.01 -16.01
N SER A 166 -20.03 -30.74 -17.14
CA SER A 166 -20.73 -30.42 -18.38
C SER A 166 -21.44 -31.63 -18.95
N SER A 167 -22.71 -31.45 -19.32
CA SER A 167 -23.51 -32.49 -19.99
C SER A 167 -23.07 -32.77 -21.42
N PHE A 168 -22.39 -31.82 -22.06
CA PHE A 168 -21.92 -31.93 -23.43
C PHE A 168 -20.50 -32.49 -23.52
N ASN A 169 -19.61 -32.13 -22.58
CA ASN A 169 -18.25 -32.67 -22.52
C ASN A 169 -17.84 -33.02 -21.09
N THR A 170 -17.63 -34.30 -20.83
CA THR A 170 -17.26 -34.83 -19.52
C THR A 170 -15.93 -34.32 -18.99
N SER A 171 -15.06 -33.75 -19.83
CA SER A 171 -13.78 -33.14 -19.41
C SER A 171 -13.90 -31.65 -19.03
N ARG A 172 -15.11 -31.09 -18.96
CA ARG A 172 -15.33 -29.67 -18.65
C ARG A 172 -16.36 -29.47 -17.54
N PHE A 173 -16.33 -28.27 -16.97
CA PHE A 173 -17.28 -27.78 -15.99
C PHE A 173 -18.06 -26.58 -16.50
N ASP A 174 -19.37 -26.63 -16.26
CA ASP A 174 -20.34 -25.59 -16.55
C ASP A 174 -20.54 -24.66 -15.36
N GLN A 175 -20.80 -23.40 -15.68
CA GLN A 175 -20.96 -22.28 -14.75
C GLN A 175 -22.35 -21.66 -14.95
N PRO A 176 -23.42 -22.37 -14.55
CA PRO A 176 -24.77 -22.10 -15.03
C PRO A 176 -25.31 -20.73 -14.60
N LEU A 177 -24.97 -20.26 -13.41
CA LEU A 177 -25.42 -18.96 -12.90
C LEU A 177 -24.77 -17.80 -13.68
N GLN A 178 -23.46 -17.87 -13.93
CA GLN A 178 -22.72 -16.88 -14.71
C GLN A 178 -23.20 -16.88 -16.16
N ALA A 179 -23.44 -18.06 -16.73
CA ALA A 179 -23.94 -18.20 -18.09
C ALA A 179 -25.35 -17.62 -18.25
N THR A 180 -26.26 -17.93 -17.32
CA THR A 180 -27.63 -17.40 -17.31
C THR A 180 -27.64 -15.88 -17.18
N GLU A 181 -26.84 -15.33 -16.27
CA GLU A 181 -26.71 -13.89 -16.08
C GLU A 181 -26.15 -13.21 -17.33
N TRP A 182 -25.14 -13.81 -17.96
CA TRP A 182 -24.60 -13.32 -19.21
C TRP A 182 -25.63 -13.35 -20.35
N LEU A 183 -26.42 -14.43 -20.47
CA LEU A 183 -27.47 -14.54 -21.49
C LEU A 183 -28.57 -13.49 -21.32
N ARG A 184 -28.99 -13.20 -20.08
CA ARG A 184 -29.95 -12.11 -19.80
C ARG A 184 -29.41 -10.76 -20.26
N ASN A 185 -28.16 -10.48 -19.91
CA ASN A 185 -27.50 -9.24 -20.31
C ASN A 185 -27.33 -9.16 -21.85
N PHE A 186 -26.91 -10.25 -22.49
CA PHE A 186 -26.81 -10.36 -23.93
C PHE A 186 -28.15 -10.13 -24.63
N LYS A 187 -29.25 -10.67 -24.08
CA LYS A 187 -30.61 -10.49 -24.58
C LYS A 187 -31.03 -9.02 -24.56
N ILE A 188 -30.79 -8.33 -23.45
CA ILE A 188 -31.15 -6.92 -23.29
C ILE A 188 -30.41 -6.04 -24.30
N THR A 189 -29.11 -6.27 -24.50
CA THR A 189 -28.30 -5.45 -25.40
C THR A 189 -28.61 -5.68 -26.88
N ASN A 190 -28.95 -6.92 -27.27
CA ASN A 190 -29.06 -7.31 -28.67
C ASN A 190 -30.48 -7.70 -29.12
N GLU A 191 -31.51 -7.34 -28.34
CA GLU A 191 -32.92 -7.61 -28.67
C GLU A 191 -33.26 -7.37 -30.17
N PRO A 192 -32.83 -6.26 -30.82
CA PRO A 192 -33.17 -6.00 -32.22
C PRO A 192 -32.61 -7.01 -33.24
N PHE A 193 -31.62 -7.81 -32.86
CA PHE A 193 -30.97 -8.82 -33.69
C PHE A 193 -31.49 -10.23 -33.44
N LEU A 194 -31.99 -10.51 -32.22
CA LEU A 194 -32.39 -11.84 -31.80
C LEU A 194 -33.55 -12.45 -32.61
N SER A 195 -34.42 -11.61 -33.16
CA SER A 195 -35.52 -12.00 -34.04
C SER A 195 -35.13 -12.12 -35.52
N LYS A 196 -33.92 -11.67 -35.89
CA LYS A 196 -33.44 -11.64 -37.28
C LYS A 196 -32.46 -12.77 -37.58
N ILE A 197 -31.63 -13.13 -36.61
CA ILE A 197 -30.60 -14.17 -36.76
C ILE A 197 -31.24 -15.55 -36.53
N LYS A 198 -31.02 -16.48 -37.45
CA LYS A 198 -31.48 -17.88 -37.36
C LYS A 198 -30.29 -18.81 -37.11
N THR A 199 -30.49 -19.88 -36.38
CA THR A 199 -29.46 -20.92 -36.17
C THR A 199 -29.16 -21.63 -37.48
N LYS A 200 -27.87 -21.84 -37.80
CA LYS A 200 -27.41 -22.62 -38.96
C LYS A 200 -27.14 -24.08 -38.61
N GLN A 201 -27.23 -24.45 -37.32
CA GLN A 201 -26.99 -25.80 -36.84
C GLN A 201 -28.10 -26.24 -35.89
N ARG A 202 -28.33 -27.55 -35.86
CA ARG A 202 -29.16 -28.21 -34.85
C ARG A 202 -28.36 -28.41 -33.56
N TYR A 203 -28.93 -28.03 -32.42
CA TYR A 203 -28.33 -28.20 -31.10
C TYR A 203 -29.14 -29.19 -30.27
N VAL A 204 -28.49 -30.19 -29.68
CA VAL A 204 -29.13 -31.20 -28.83
C VAL A 204 -28.70 -30.97 -27.39
N TRP A 205 -29.67 -30.72 -26.51
CA TRP A 205 -29.41 -30.41 -25.09
C TRP A 205 -29.63 -31.63 -24.21
N THR A 206 -30.66 -32.42 -24.54
CA THR A 206 -30.96 -33.70 -23.91
C THR A 206 -31.53 -34.67 -24.95
N LYS A 207 -31.75 -35.94 -24.57
CA LYS A 207 -32.42 -36.93 -25.44
C LYS A 207 -33.81 -36.50 -25.95
N ARG A 208 -34.46 -35.54 -25.28
CA ARG A 208 -35.82 -35.07 -25.60
C ARG A 208 -35.88 -33.59 -26.01
N GLU A 209 -34.84 -32.80 -25.76
CA GLU A 209 -34.81 -31.37 -26.01
C GLU A 209 -33.71 -31.03 -27.03
N PHE A 210 -34.11 -30.42 -28.14
CA PHE A 210 -33.22 -29.95 -29.19
C PHE A 210 -33.75 -28.64 -29.78
N THR A 211 -32.84 -27.80 -30.26
CA THR A 211 -33.15 -26.61 -31.07
C THR A 211 -32.87 -26.97 -32.53
N GLU A 212 -33.90 -26.93 -33.38
CA GLU A 212 -33.76 -27.24 -34.80
C GLU A 212 -32.99 -26.15 -35.55
N GLU A 213 -32.39 -26.53 -36.67
CA GLU A 213 -31.81 -25.59 -37.61
C GLU A 213 -32.89 -24.61 -38.13
N GLY A 214 -32.55 -23.34 -38.27
CA GLY A 214 -33.47 -22.28 -38.69
C GLY A 214 -34.28 -21.64 -37.57
N SER A 215 -34.14 -22.10 -36.31
CA SER A 215 -34.75 -21.48 -35.13
C SER A 215 -34.20 -20.07 -34.90
N LEU A 216 -34.99 -19.18 -34.28
CA LEU A 216 -34.52 -17.82 -33.99
C LEU A 216 -33.46 -17.84 -32.89
N LEU A 217 -32.41 -17.01 -33.01
CA LEU A 217 -31.35 -16.90 -32.00
C LEU A 217 -31.93 -16.48 -30.63
N GLY A 218 -32.99 -15.67 -30.62
CA GLY A 218 -33.71 -15.32 -29.40
C GLY A 218 -34.32 -16.51 -28.66
N GLN A 219 -34.85 -17.52 -29.40
CA GLN A 219 -35.40 -18.74 -28.80
C GLN A 219 -34.29 -19.57 -28.14
N LEU A 220 -33.11 -19.63 -28.78
CA LEU A 220 -31.93 -20.28 -28.21
C LEU A 220 -31.50 -19.60 -26.90
N VAL A 221 -31.46 -18.26 -26.88
CA VAL A 221 -31.12 -17.50 -25.67
C VAL A 221 -32.15 -17.70 -24.56
N ASP A 222 -33.44 -17.67 -24.88
CA ASP A 222 -34.53 -17.89 -23.91
C ASP A 222 -34.54 -19.29 -23.32
N GLN A 223 -34.15 -20.28 -24.12
CA GLN A 223 -33.94 -21.63 -23.63
C GLN A 223 -32.80 -21.68 -22.60
N GLY A 224 -31.66 -21.03 -22.85
CA GLY A 224 -30.58 -20.98 -21.87
C GLY A 224 -30.93 -20.23 -20.59
N ILE A 225 -31.78 -19.19 -20.67
CA ILE A 225 -32.23 -18.44 -19.48
C ILE A 225 -33.22 -19.26 -18.64
N SER A 226 -34.12 -20.02 -19.28
CA SER A 226 -35.13 -20.84 -18.61
C SER A 226 -34.56 -22.17 -18.09
N ARG A 227 -33.59 -22.75 -18.80
CA ARG A 227 -32.92 -24.01 -18.46
C ARG A 227 -31.51 -23.73 -17.96
N VAL A 228 -31.41 -23.38 -16.68
CA VAL A 228 -30.14 -23.02 -16.01
C VAL A 228 -29.04 -24.08 -16.21
N LYS A 229 -29.36 -25.38 -16.20
CA LYS A 229 -28.36 -26.46 -16.35
C LYS A 229 -27.64 -26.47 -17.70
N SER A 230 -28.32 -26.13 -18.80
CA SER A 230 -27.74 -26.11 -20.15
C SER A 230 -27.25 -24.71 -20.57
N SER A 231 -27.35 -23.71 -19.69
CA SER A 231 -27.05 -22.31 -20.01
C SER A 231 -25.61 -22.09 -20.47
N SER A 232 -24.64 -22.82 -19.91
CA SER A 232 -23.22 -22.70 -20.31
C SER A 232 -22.99 -23.18 -21.75
N ASP A 233 -23.62 -24.28 -22.13
CA ASP A 233 -23.58 -24.80 -23.51
C ASP A 233 -24.32 -23.87 -24.48
N VAL A 234 -25.44 -23.28 -24.05
CA VAL A 234 -26.19 -22.29 -24.85
C VAL A 234 -25.33 -21.05 -25.13
N VAL A 235 -24.55 -20.56 -24.16
CA VAL A 235 -23.57 -19.48 -24.40
C VAL A 235 -22.58 -19.88 -25.50
N GLY A 236 -22.06 -21.11 -25.44
CA GLY A 236 -21.18 -21.66 -26.47
C GLY A 236 -21.84 -21.71 -27.85
N ALA A 237 -23.10 -22.15 -27.93
CA ALA A 237 -23.88 -22.18 -29.17
C ALA A 237 -24.13 -20.78 -29.75
N VAL A 238 -24.49 -19.80 -28.92
CA VAL A 238 -24.67 -18.40 -29.32
C VAL A 238 -23.38 -17.84 -29.89
N MET A 239 -22.24 -18.00 -29.19
CA MET A 239 -20.94 -17.54 -29.69
C MET A 239 -20.55 -18.21 -31.01
N LYS A 240 -20.86 -19.50 -31.17
CA LYS A 240 -20.59 -20.27 -32.39
C LYS A 240 -21.43 -19.77 -33.57
N GLU A 241 -22.74 -19.57 -33.39
CA GLU A 241 -23.62 -19.05 -34.44
C GLU A 241 -23.22 -17.65 -34.89
N LEU A 242 -22.92 -16.76 -33.94
CA LEU A 242 -22.49 -15.40 -34.26
C LEU A 242 -21.16 -15.40 -35.03
N LYS A 243 -20.21 -16.24 -34.62
CA LYS A 243 -18.93 -16.39 -35.30
C LYS A 243 -19.07 -16.97 -36.72
N LEU A 244 -19.94 -17.95 -36.91
CA LEU A 244 -20.19 -18.59 -38.21
C LEU A 244 -20.85 -17.64 -39.21
N GLN A 245 -21.78 -16.81 -38.73
CA GLN A 245 -22.59 -15.95 -39.58
C GLN A 245 -21.93 -14.59 -39.81
N SER A 246 -21.11 -14.10 -38.88
CA SER A 246 -20.41 -12.82 -39.05
C SER A 246 -19.59 -12.79 -40.34
N GLY A 247 -19.74 -11.71 -41.12
CA GLY A 247 -19.00 -11.51 -42.37
C GLY A 247 -19.58 -12.23 -43.58
N GLN A 248 -20.65 -13.03 -43.40
CA GLN A 248 -21.36 -13.63 -44.52
C GLN A 248 -22.25 -12.58 -45.22
N PRO A 249 -22.39 -12.62 -46.56
CA PRO A 249 -23.26 -11.67 -47.28
C PRO A 249 -24.73 -11.70 -46.83
N GLU A 250 -25.20 -12.86 -46.36
CA GLU A 250 -26.56 -13.05 -45.82
C GLU A 250 -26.75 -12.42 -44.43
N SER A 251 -25.66 -12.14 -43.71
CA SER A 251 -25.69 -11.59 -42.36
C SER A 251 -25.70 -10.06 -42.42
N ASN A 252 -26.80 -9.45 -41.99
CA ASN A 252 -26.93 -7.99 -41.98
C ASN A 252 -26.50 -7.37 -40.63
N PHE A 253 -25.39 -7.84 -40.06
CA PHE A 253 -24.86 -7.29 -38.80
C PHE A 253 -23.33 -7.35 -38.76
N ARG A 254 -22.74 -6.42 -37.99
CA ARG A 254 -21.32 -6.45 -37.61
C ARG A 254 -21.20 -6.90 -36.15
N LEU A 255 -20.18 -7.71 -35.86
CA LEU A 255 -19.98 -8.25 -34.51
C LEU A 255 -18.86 -7.50 -33.76
N ALA A 256 -19.17 -6.92 -32.60
CA ALA A 256 -18.19 -6.36 -31.67
C ALA A 256 -18.05 -7.28 -30.45
N VAL A 257 -16.86 -7.85 -30.27
CA VAL A 257 -16.52 -8.68 -29.09
C VAL A 257 -15.69 -7.82 -28.13
N ALA A 258 -16.27 -7.44 -27.01
CA ALA A 258 -15.65 -6.60 -25.99
C ALA A 258 -15.37 -7.39 -24.70
N VAL A 259 -14.11 -7.48 -24.26
CA VAL A 259 -13.73 -8.22 -23.04
C VAL A 259 -12.83 -7.40 -22.13
N ASP A 260 -13.32 -7.05 -20.93
CA ASP A 260 -12.50 -6.39 -19.91
C ASP A 260 -11.71 -7.43 -19.10
N GLY A 261 -10.39 -7.26 -19.01
CA GLY A 261 -9.50 -8.17 -18.27
C GLY A 261 -9.30 -9.52 -18.97
N VAL A 262 -9.12 -9.54 -20.30
CA VAL A 262 -9.03 -10.76 -21.13
C VAL A 262 -7.95 -11.74 -20.66
N ASN A 263 -6.92 -11.26 -19.98
CA ASN A 263 -5.88 -12.10 -19.38
C ASN A 263 -6.39 -13.06 -18.30
N ALA A 264 -7.59 -12.83 -17.75
CA ALA A 264 -8.26 -13.80 -16.89
C ALA A 264 -8.50 -15.15 -17.56
N LEU A 265 -8.63 -15.18 -18.90
CA LEU A 265 -8.93 -16.39 -19.63
C LEU A 265 -7.77 -17.39 -19.61
N TRP A 266 -6.52 -16.97 -19.36
CA TRP A 266 -5.33 -17.84 -19.25
C TRP A 266 -4.69 -17.83 -17.85
N GLY A 267 -5.10 -16.90 -16.99
CA GLY A 267 -4.59 -16.81 -15.62
C GLY A 267 -5.16 -17.90 -14.70
N ARG A 268 -4.52 -18.12 -13.54
CA ARG A 268 -4.99 -19.13 -12.57
C ARG A 268 -6.42 -18.86 -12.09
N SER A 269 -7.23 -19.91 -12.09
CA SER A 269 -8.58 -19.93 -11.53
C SER A 269 -8.54 -20.18 -10.02
N THR A 270 -9.48 -19.58 -9.28
CA THR A 270 -9.68 -19.82 -7.83
C THR A 270 -10.84 -20.78 -7.54
N ILE A 271 -11.47 -21.30 -8.59
CA ILE A 271 -12.58 -22.25 -8.50
C ILE A 271 -12.01 -23.61 -8.09
N LYS A 272 -12.67 -24.26 -7.13
CA LYS A 272 -12.29 -25.59 -6.64
C LYS A 272 -13.29 -26.65 -7.09
N LYS A 273 -12.80 -27.84 -7.45
CA LYS A 273 -13.58 -29.06 -7.66
C LYS A 273 -14.06 -29.62 -6.33
N GLU A 274 -14.93 -30.64 -6.38
CA GLU A 274 -15.42 -31.33 -5.16
C GLU A 274 -14.28 -31.95 -4.33
N ASP A 275 -13.21 -32.41 -4.99
CA ASP A 275 -12.00 -32.94 -4.35
C ASP A 275 -11.05 -31.86 -3.79
N LYS A 276 -11.47 -30.59 -3.82
CA LYS A 276 -10.72 -29.39 -3.41
C LYS A 276 -9.53 -29.02 -4.31
N SER A 277 -9.27 -29.75 -5.39
CA SER A 277 -8.29 -29.36 -6.41
C SER A 277 -8.77 -28.12 -7.17
N THR A 278 -7.85 -27.34 -7.71
CA THR A 278 -8.18 -26.15 -8.52
C THR A 278 -8.62 -26.56 -9.92
N VAL A 279 -9.69 -25.95 -10.41
CA VAL A 279 -10.15 -26.11 -11.81
C VAL A 279 -9.26 -25.26 -12.71
N ASP A 280 -8.64 -25.84 -13.72
CA ASP A 280 -7.87 -25.09 -14.71
C ASP A 280 -8.85 -24.27 -15.60
N PRO A 281 -8.52 -23.03 -16.00
CA PRO A 281 -9.34 -22.28 -16.94
C PRO A 281 -9.69 -23.03 -18.23
N ASP A 282 -8.85 -23.96 -18.68
CA ASP A 282 -9.08 -24.81 -19.86
C ASP A 282 -10.25 -25.80 -19.65
N GLU A 283 -10.55 -26.13 -18.39
CA GLU A 283 -11.64 -27.03 -18.00
C GLU A 283 -12.98 -26.29 -17.89
N LEU A 284 -13.03 -24.96 -18.02
CA LEU A 284 -14.27 -24.18 -17.89
C LEU A 284 -14.95 -23.96 -19.25
N THR A 285 -16.22 -24.35 -19.39
CA THR A 285 -16.97 -24.26 -20.67
C THR A 285 -17.07 -22.83 -21.19
N LEU A 286 -17.33 -21.84 -20.32
CA LEU A 286 -17.44 -20.44 -20.71
C LEU A 286 -16.11 -19.87 -21.22
N VAL A 287 -15.01 -20.14 -20.50
CA VAL A 287 -13.66 -19.71 -20.88
C VAL A 287 -13.25 -20.32 -22.21
N HIS A 288 -13.48 -21.63 -22.39
CA HIS A 288 -13.16 -22.34 -23.62
C HIS A 288 -13.86 -21.73 -24.85
N ASN A 289 -15.16 -21.47 -24.75
CA ASN A 289 -15.93 -20.89 -25.86
C ASN A 289 -15.54 -19.44 -26.14
N MET A 290 -15.25 -18.64 -25.10
CA MET A 290 -14.75 -17.27 -25.29
C MET A 290 -13.40 -17.25 -25.97
N ARG A 291 -12.46 -18.12 -25.58
CA ARG A 291 -11.16 -18.25 -26.27
C ARG A 291 -11.34 -18.57 -27.75
N LYS A 292 -12.29 -19.45 -28.11
CA LYS A 292 -12.60 -19.72 -29.53
C LYS A 292 -13.13 -18.51 -30.28
N LEU A 293 -13.90 -17.65 -29.62
CA LEU A 293 -14.47 -16.45 -30.23
C LEU A 293 -13.41 -15.36 -30.46
N ILE A 294 -12.45 -15.22 -29.55
CA ILE A 294 -11.37 -14.20 -29.66
C ILE A 294 -10.22 -14.63 -30.59
N LYS A 295 -10.33 -15.76 -31.30
CA LYS A 295 -9.41 -16.10 -32.40
C LYS A 295 -9.65 -15.18 -33.60
N ASN A 296 -8.60 -14.99 -34.39
CA ASN A 296 -8.62 -14.19 -35.62
C ASN A 296 -9.03 -15.01 -36.86
N ASP A 297 -9.88 -16.02 -36.72
CA ASP A 297 -10.25 -16.99 -37.76
C ASP A 297 -11.64 -16.75 -38.38
N TRP A 298 -12.22 -15.57 -38.16
CA TRP A 298 -13.53 -15.16 -38.68
C TRP A 298 -13.51 -13.69 -39.14
N THR A 299 -14.51 -13.26 -39.92
CA THR A 299 -14.57 -11.93 -40.57
C THR A 299 -15.83 -11.16 -40.19
N GLY A 300 -15.99 -9.90 -40.63
CA GLY A 300 -17.23 -9.13 -40.38
C GLY A 300 -17.37 -8.48 -39.01
N GLY A 301 -16.30 -8.41 -38.22
CA GLY A 301 -16.35 -7.82 -36.87
C GLY A 301 -15.02 -7.31 -36.33
N ALA A 302 -14.97 -7.05 -35.03
CA ALA A 302 -13.79 -6.58 -34.30
C ALA A 302 -13.75 -7.16 -32.87
N ILE A 303 -12.55 -7.42 -32.36
CA ILE A 303 -12.31 -7.86 -30.98
C ILE A 303 -11.58 -6.75 -30.23
N ILE A 304 -12.19 -6.22 -29.17
CA ILE A 304 -11.68 -5.10 -28.39
C ILE A 304 -11.54 -5.58 -26.95
N THR A 305 -10.32 -5.58 -26.43
CA THR A 305 -10.03 -6.18 -25.13
C THR A 305 -9.18 -5.26 -24.27
N THR A 306 -9.22 -5.46 -22.97
CA THR A 306 -8.26 -4.84 -22.04
C THR A 306 -7.49 -5.94 -21.32
N VAL A 307 -6.26 -5.62 -20.92
CA VAL A 307 -5.53 -6.41 -19.92
C VAL A 307 -5.59 -5.71 -18.56
N ALA A 308 -5.80 -6.49 -17.50
CA ALA A 308 -5.92 -5.96 -16.15
C ALA A 308 -5.02 -6.68 -15.16
N GLN A 309 -4.37 -5.89 -14.31
CA GLN A 309 -3.64 -6.36 -13.12
C GLN A 309 -4.59 -6.88 -12.04
N ASN A 310 -5.85 -6.45 -12.08
CA ASN A 310 -6.84 -6.78 -11.06
C ASN A 310 -7.34 -8.20 -11.30
N GLY A 311 -6.73 -9.18 -10.65
CA GLY A 311 -7.25 -10.55 -10.64
C GLY A 311 -6.24 -11.63 -11.02
N SER A 312 -5.08 -11.27 -11.55
CA SER A 312 -3.96 -12.19 -11.63
C SER A 312 -3.36 -12.37 -10.23
N LEU A 313 -3.49 -13.59 -9.68
CA LEU A 313 -2.81 -13.96 -8.45
C LEU A 313 -1.29 -13.79 -8.68
N TYR A 314 -0.59 -13.09 -7.79
CA TYR A 314 0.88 -12.94 -7.76
C TYR A 314 1.55 -12.05 -8.83
N MET A 315 0.86 -11.09 -9.45
CA MET A 315 1.51 -10.14 -10.37
C MET A 315 1.96 -8.84 -9.70
N SER A 316 3.21 -8.43 -9.93
CA SER A 316 3.76 -7.16 -9.46
C SER A 316 2.88 -5.97 -9.88
N LYS A 317 2.76 -4.96 -9.00
CA LYS A 317 2.09 -3.69 -9.31
C LYS A 317 2.71 -2.94 -10.50
N SER A 318 3.97 -3.25 -10.85
CA SER A 318 4.69 -2.67 -11.99
C SER A 318 4.39 -3.36 -13.34
N ALA A 319 3.87 -4.58 -13.34
CA ALA A 319 3.65 -5.34 -14.57
C ALA A 319 2.33 -4.93 -15.23
N TYR A 320 2.37 -4.27 -16.39
CA TYR A 320 1.17 -3.80 -17.11
C TYR A 320 1.22 -4.02 -18.61
N LEU A 321 2.31 -4.56 -19.13
CA LEU A 321 2.46 -4.84 -20.55
C LEU A 321 1.65 -6.10 -20.92
N PRO A 322 1.11 -6.20 -22.15
CA PRO A 322 0.37 -7.37 -22.59
C PRO A 322 1.15 -8.68 -22.43
N GLN A 323 2.44 -8.69 -22.75
CA GLN A 323 3.31 -9.86 -22.63
C GLN A 323 3.40 -10.36 -21.18
N GLU A 324 3.54 -9.43 -20.23
CA GLU A 324 3.59 -9.76 -18.81
C GLU A 324 2.24 -10.30 -18.31
N LEU A 325 1.14 -9.60 -18.65
CA LEU A 325 -0.19 -9.88 -18.09
C LEU A 325 -0.88 -11.09 -18.71
N LEU A 326 -0.69 -11.35 -20.01
CA LEU A 326 -1.28 -12.51 -20.70
C LEU A 326 -0.50 -13.81 -20.42
N GLY A 327 0.78 -13.69 -20.03
CA GLY A 327 1.72 -14.80 -20.02
C GLY A 327 2.01 -15.33 -21.42
N GLU A 328 2.93 -16.29 -21.53
CA GLU A 328 3.36 -16.89 -22.81
C GLU A 328 2.16 -17.45 -23.61
N LYS A 329 1.40 -18.37 -23.00
CA LYS A 329 0.23 -19.00 -23.65
C LYS A 329 -0.82 -17.99 -24.12
N GLY A 330 -1.10 -16.97 -23.33
CA GLY A 330 -2.11 -15.96 -23.66
C GLY A 330 -1.62 -14.99 -24.73
N PHE A 331 -0.33 -14.63 -24.68
CA PHE A 331 0.29 -13.76 -25.66
C PHE A 331 0.35 -14.44 -27.04
N ASP A 332 0.86 -15.66 -27.12
CA ASP A 332 0.95 -16.44 -28.36
C ASP A 332 -0.44 -16.67 -28.99
N TYR A 333 -1.46 -16.85 -28.15
CA TYR A 333 -2.82 -17.02 -28.63
C TYR A 333 -3.41 -15.72 -29.19
N MET A 334 -3.09 -14.59 -28.58
CA MET A 334 -3.60 -13.26 -28.95
C MET A 334 -2.77 -12.61 -30.07
N ASP A 335 -1.56 -13.08 -30.34
CA ASP A 335 -0.70 -12.58 -31.41
C ASP A 335 -1.18 -13.07 -32.80
N PRO A 336 -1.23 -12.21 -33.84
CA PRO A 336 -1.03 -10.75 -33.81
C PRO A 336 -2.23 -10.00 -33.25
N PHE A 337 -1.96 -8.90 -32.53
CA PHE A 337 -2.93 -7.91 -32.10
C PHE A 337 -2.36 -6.49 -32.18
N ILE A 338 -3.24 -5.49 -32.21
CA ILE A 338 -2.88 -4.06 -32.16
C ILE A 338 -2.82 -3.63 -30.69
N PRO A 339 -1.64 -3.30 -30.14
CA PRO A 339 -1.50 -2.81 -28.78
C PRO A 339 -1.91 -1.34 -28.70
N VAL A 340 -2.87 -1.01 -27.84
CA VAL A 340 -3.36 0.36 -27.62
C VAL A 340 -2.97 0.82 -26.22
N SER A 341 -2.06 1.78 -26.12
CA SER A 341 -1.55 2.27 -24.83
C SER A 341 -2.55 3.22 -24.18
N VAL A 342 -2.90 2.94 -22.92
CA VAL A 342 -3.78 3.76 -22.09
C VAL A 342 -2.95 4.39 -20.97
N ALA A 343 -2.37 5.54 -21.28
CA ALA A 343 -1.59 6.34 -20.36
C ALA A 343 -2.44 6.94 -19.21
N ASN A 344 -1.75 7.46 -18.19
CA ASN A 344 -2.35 8.32 -17.17
C ASN A 344 -3.00 9.56 -17.82
N TYR A 345 -3.81 10.29 -17.07
CA TYR A 345 -4.56 11.40 -17.64
C TYR A 345 -3.59 12.51 -18.06
N SER A 346 -3.80 13.05 -19.25
CA SER A 346 -3.12 14.26 -19.71
C SER A 346 -3.50 15.44 -18.82
N GLU A 347 -2.79 16.55 -18.94
CA GLU A 347 -3.10 17.77 -18.19
C GLU A 347 -4.54 18.27 -18.45
N LYS A 348 -4.98 18.22 -19.71
CA LYS A 348 -6.34 18.59 -20.12
C LYS A 348 -7.41 17.64 -19.56
N GLU A 349 -7.13 16.34 -19.56
CA GLU A 349 -8.01 15.33 -18.96
C GLU A 349 -8.11 15.51 -17.44
N PHE A 350 -6.98 15.78 -16.77
CA PHE A 350 -6.95 16.09 -15.34
C PHE A 350 -7.77 17.35 -15.03
N GLU A 351 -7.55 18.41 -15.79
CA GLU A 351 -8.27 19.68 -15.66
C GLU A 351 -9.79 19.46 -15.71
N SER A 352 -10.21 18.68 -16.70
CA SER A 352 -11.62 18.40 -16.92
C SER A 352 -12.22 17.58 -15.77
N CYS A 353 -11.49 16.62 -15.19
CA CYS A 353 -11.90 15.94 -13.95
C CYS A 353 -12.02 16.90 -12.77
N TYR A 354 -11.03 17.78 -12.59
CA TYR A 354 -11.00 18.73 -11.50
C TYR A 354 -12.19 19.69 -11.58
N LEU A 355 -12.44 20.26 -12.76
CA LEU A 355 -13.59 21.14 -13.01
C LEU A 355 -14.92 20.40 -12.86
N TYR A 356 -15.02 19.16 -13.32
CA TYR A 356 -16.20 18.31 -13.11
C TYR A 356 -16.50 18.13 -11.61
N TYR A 357 -15.51 17.83 -10.79
CA TYR A 357 -15.73 17.68 -9.34
C TYR A 357 -15.97 19.00 -8.61
N MET A 358 -15.41 20.10 -9.11
CA MET A 358 -15.70 21.44 -8.61
C MET A 358 -17.17 21.83 -8.87
N ASP A 359 -17.67 21.58 -10.08
CA ASP A 359 -19.04 21.84 -10.51
C ASP A 359 -20.07 21.11 -9.64
N HIS A 360 -19.83 19.82 -9.35
CA HIS A 360 -20.72 19.00 -8.52
C HIS A 360 -20.51 19.21 -7.00
N GLN A 361 -19.77 20.25 -6.61
CA GLN A 361 -19.43 20.54 -5.21
C GLN A 361 -18.85 19.32 -4.47
N TRP A 362 -18.09 18.50 -5.19
CA TRP A 362 -17.45 17.31 -4.66
C TRP A 362 -16.11 17.66 -4.00
N LEU A 363 -15.43 18.68 -4.51
CA LEU A 363 -14.28 19.33 -3.88
C LEU A 363 -14.75 20.53 -3.04
N GLN A 364 -15.05 20.28 -1.76
CA GLN A 364 -15.70 21.27 -0.90
C GLN A 364 -14.72 22.19 -0.15
N HIS A 365 -13.47 21.77 0.03
CA HIS A 365 -12.53 22.56 0.81
C HIS A 365 -12.09 23.83 0.08
N PRO A 366 -11.94 24.97 0.78
CA PRO A 366 -11.47 26.21 0.17
C PRO A 366 -10.10 26.09 -0.52
N GLN A 367 -9.16 25.34 0.07
CA GLN A 367 -7.83 25.16 -0.53
C GLN A 367 -7.87 24.42 -1.86
N CYS A 368 -8.83 23.52 -2.08
CA CYS A 368 -8.98 22.85 -3.37
C CYS A 368 -9.28 23.82 -4.51
N ARG A 369 -9.79 25.03 -4.21
CA ARG A 369 -10.11 26.05 -5.22
C ARG A 369 -8.92 26.94 -5.58
N THR A 370 -7.79 26.77 -4.90
CA THR A 370 -6.56 27.54 -5.15
C THR A 370 -5.67 26.85 -6.19
N GLU A 371 -4.84 27.61 -6.89
CA GLU A 371 -3.87 27.05 -7.84
C GLU A 371 -2.86 26.14 -7.14
N GLU A 372 -2.53 26.44 -5.89
CA GLU A 372 -1.68 25.61 -5.03
C GLU A 372 -2.35 24.26 -4.71
N GLY A 373 -3.61 24.27 -4.27
CA GLY A 373 -4.35 23.03 -3.98
C GLY A 373 -4.59 22.18 -5.23
N LYS A 374 -4.76 22.82 -6.39
CA LYS A 374 -4.83 22.12 -7.68
C LYS A 374 -3.51 21.44 -8.04
N LYS A 375 -2.36 22.12 -7.87
CA LYS A 375 -1.03 21.51 -8.06
C LYS A 375 -0.78 20.36 -7.08
N GLU A 376 -1.26 20.49 -5.86
CA GLU A 376 -1.22 19.42 -4.87
C GLU A 376 -2.04 18.21 -5.34
N LEU A 377 -3.29 18.40 -5.78
CA LEU A 377 -4.11 17.31 -6.34
C LEU A 377 -3.44 16.63 -7.55
N VAL A 378 -2.75 17.38 -8.41
CA VAL A 378 -1.95 16.83 -9.52
C VAL A 378 -0.81 15.97 -9.00
N PHE A 379 -0.06 16.46 -8.02
CA PHE A 379 1.09 15.76 -7.42
C PHE A 379 0.66 14.48 -6.70
N LEU A 380 -0.36 14.56 -5.84
CA LEU A 380 -0.88 13.45 -5.04
C LEU A 380 -1.48 12.34 -5.90
N SER A 381 -2.21 12.71 -6.95
CA SER A 381 -2.84 11.73 -7.84
C SER A 381 -1.91 11.22 -8.93
N ASN A 382 -0.78 11.90 -9.19
CA ASN A 382 0.07 11.72 -10.37
C ASN A 382 -0.74 11.63 -11.68
N ARG A 383 -1.77 12.49 -11.78
CA ARG A 383 -2.76 12.50 -12.88
C ARG A 383 -3.41 11.12 -13.13
N ASN A 384 -3.53 10.29 -12.11
CA ASN A 384 -4.21 9.01 -12.18
C ASN A 384 -5.56 9.11 -11.47
N PRO A 385 -6.69 8.82 -12.14
CA PRO A 385 -8.03 8.89 -11.55
C PRO A 385 -8.22 8.05 -10.29
N LYS A 386 -7.47 6.95 -10.14
CA LYS A 386 -7.50 6.16 -8.91
C LYS A 386 -6.98 6.95 -7.70
N GLY A 387 -6.04 7.88 -7.93
CA GLY A 387 -5.48 8.81 -6.95
C GLY A 387 -6.25 10.12 -6.82
N GLN A 388 -7.13 10.46 -7.77
CA GLN A 388 -8.03 11.62 -7.69
C GLN A 388 -9.30 11.38 -6.85
N ARG A 389 -9.34 10.33 -6.02
CA ARG A 389 -10.52 10.13 -5.15
C ARG A 389 -10.55 11.22 -4.09
N PRO A 390 -11.70 11.88 -3.89
CA PRO A 390 -11.86 12.70 -2.71
C PRO A 390 -12.00 11.80 -1.50
N LEU A 391 -11.20 12.14 -0.50
CA LEU A 391 -11.55 11.95 0.89
C LEU A 391 -12.89 12.68 1.13
N SER A 392 -14.02 12.01 0.96
CA SER A 392 -15.30 12.55 1.43
C SER A 392 -16.36 11.46 1.62
N ALA A 393 -16.26 10.81 2.77
CA ALA A 393 -17.34 10.85 3.76
C ALA A 393 -16.65 10.90 5.13
N SER A 394 -16.84 12.01 5.85
CA SER A 394 -16.20 12.43 7.11
C SER A 394 -14.70 12.73 7.07
N THR A 395 -14.34 13.96 6.64
CA THR A 395 -13.37 14.87 7.29
C THR A 395 -13.20 16.10 6.39
N GLY A 396 -13.56 17.28 6.90
CA GLY A 396 -13.32 18.53 6.20
C GLY A 396 -11.83 18.88 6.22
N CYS A 397 -11.11 18.58 5.13
CA CYS A 397 -9.90 19.29 4.71
C CYS A 397 -9.50 18.77 3.32
N CYS A 398 -9.15 19.66 2.38
CA CYS A 398 -8.31 19.25 1.26
C CYS A 398 -6.90 19.11 1.78
N MET A 399 -6.65 17.96 2.41
CA MET A 399 -5.35 17.34 2.60
C MET A 399 -5.62 15.95 3.17
N GLY A 400 -5.31 14.94 2.39
CA GLY A 400 -5.34 13.54 2.82
C GLY A 400 -4.41 12.70 1.96
N VAL A 401 -3.23 13.26 1.69
CA VAL A 401 -2.03 12.46 1.63
C VAL A 401 -1.27 12.74 2.90
N HIS A 402 -1.10 11.71 3.72
CA HIS A 402 -0.05 11.68 4.72
C HIS A 402 1.30 11.64 4.00
N ILE A 403 1.78 12.83 3.62
CA ILE A 403 3.20 13.17 3.57
C ILE A 403 3.32 14.39 4.47
N SER A 404 3.95 14.17 5.63
CA SER A 404 4.42 15.23 6.51
C SER A 404 5.43 16.09 5.77
N LEU A 405 5.11 17.36 5.53
CA LEU A 405 6.09 18.44 5.38
C LEU A 405 5.54 19.71 6.05
N ASN A 406 5.73 19.79 7.35
CA ASN A 406 6.15 21.04 7.96
C ASN A 406 7.67 21.12 7.78
N GLU A 407 8.10 21.89 6.79
CA GLU A 407 9.31 22.73 6.77
C GLU A 407 9.58 23.14 5.31
N LEU A 408 9.10 24.32 4.93
CA LEU A 408 9.75 25.25 4.00
C LEU A 408 8.95 26.57 4.00
N SER A 409 8.99 27.27 5.13
CA SER A 409 8.87 28.73 5.17
C SER A 409 10.21 29.30 5.61
N GLY A 410 11.18 29.25 4.69
CA GLY A 410 12.46 29.94 4.80
C GLY A 410 12.77 30.57 3.45
N ASN A 411 12.43 31.85 3.32
CA ASN A 411 12.52 32.63 2.09
C ASN A 411 13.91 32.57 1.44
N VAL A 412 13.99 32.01 0.23
CA VAL A 412 14.96 32.44 -0.79
C VAL A 412 14.17 32.83 -2.04
N ARG A 413 13.84 34.11 -2.17
CA ARG A 413 13.55 34.75 -3.45
C ARG A 413 14.53 35.88 -3.65
N VAL A 414 15.49 35.63 -4.54
CA VAL A 414 16.16 36.68 -5.30
C VAL A 414 15.12 37.27 -6.24
N CYS A 415 14.73 38.53 -6.01
CA CYS A 415 14.12 39.35 -7.07
C CYS A 415 14.49 40.82 -6.84
N VAL A 416 15.30 41.34 -7.75
CA VAL A 416 15.65 42.75 -7.89
C VAL A 416 14.44 43.51 -8.44
N ARG A 417 13.95 44.54 -7.74
CA ARG A 417 13.55 45.85 -8.30
C ARG A 417 13.08 46.85 -7.25
N ILE A 418 13.90 47.89 -7.09
CA ILE A 418 13.58 49.34 -7.05
C ILE A 418 12.24 49.74 -6.42
N LEU A 419 12.31 50.39 -5.25
CA LEU A 419 11.37 51.44 -4.86
C LEU A 419 12.14 52.56 -4.12
N GLN A 420 12.24 53.71 -4.78
CA GLN A 420 12.52 55.01 -4.18
C GLN A 420 11.32 55.46 -3.35
N GLY A 421 11.52 56.16 -2.24
CA GLY A 421 10.43 56.87 -1.56
C GLY A 421 10.72 57.31 -0.14
N ARG A 422 11.21 58.54 -0.02
CA ARG A 422 11.49 59.34 1.19
C ARG A 422 10.40 59.29 2.28
N MET A 423 10.81 59.31 3.55
CA MET A 423 10.59 60.47 4.45
C MET A 423 11.38 60.35 5.76
N ALA A 424 11.78 61.51 6.26
CA ALA A 424 12.84 61.77 7.22
C ALA A 424 12.37 61.81 8.68
N LEU A 425 13.33 61.69 9.62
CA LEU A 425 13.56 62.51 10.85
C LEU A 425 14.58 61.74 11.74
N SER A 426 15.88 62.11 11.73
CA SER A 426 16.62 62.93 12.75
C SER A 426 16.68 62.27 14.14
N LEU A 427 17.80 61.98 14.85
CA LEU A 427 19.19 62.51 15.00
C LEU A 427 19.91 61.58 16.07
N PRO A 428 21.20 61.76 16.48
CA PRO A 428 22.46 61.27 15.90
C PRO A 428 23.30 60.31 16.81
N PRO A 429 24.39 59.68 16.29
CA PRO A 429 25.34 58.86 17.05
C PRO A 429 26.73 59.52 17.20
N ALA A 430 27.51 59.18 18.25
CA ALA A 430 28.95 59.44 18.26
C ALA A 430 29.76 58.58 19.25
N VAL A 431 31.00 58.31 18.82
CA VAL A 431 32.22 57.86 19.54
C VAL A 431 32.37 56.33 19.71
N LEU A 432 33.07 55.58 18.84
CA LEU A 432 34.47 55.61 18.35
C LEU A 432 35.47 54.88 19.30
N LEU A 433 35.90 53.69 18.84
CA LEU A 433 37.21 53.00 18.95
C LEU A 433 38.09 53.17 20.19
N ILE A 434 38.65 52.06 20.72
CA ILE A 434 40.11 51.90 21.00
C ILE A 434 40.50 50.47 21.49
N LEU A 435 41.62 49.95 20.93
CA LEU A 435 42.61 48.95 21.42
C LEU A 435 42.36 47.42 21.39
N VAL A 436 42.61 46.82 20.21
CA VAL A 436 43.77 45.96 19.84
C VAL A 436 44.64 45.30 20.94
N TYR A 437 44.84 43.97 20.76
CA TYR A 437 45.88 43.03 21.21
C TYR A 437 46.04 42.66 22.71
N LEU A 438 45.44 41.52 23.09
CA LEU A 438 46.09 40.48 23.89
C LEU A 438 45.62 39.11 23.40
N THR A 439 46.41 38.52 22.51
CA THR A 439 46.26 37.13 22.06
C THR A 439 46.62 36.19 23.20
N THR A 440 45.62 35.69 23.91
CA THR A 440 45.65 34.33 24.43
C THR A 440 44.68 33.51 23.59
N ARG A 441 45.25 32.72 22.67
CA ARG A 441 44.54 31.59 22.08
C ARG A 441 44.22 30.65 23.22
N VAL A 442 43.03 30.78 23.81
CA VAL A 442 42.35 29.60 24.34
C VAL A 442 41.92 28.83 23.09
N THR A 443 42.82 27.97 22.61
CA THR A 443 42.40 26.82 21.81
C THR A 443 41.44 26.03 22.69
N LEU A 444 40.15 26.32 22.57
CA LEU A 444 39.12 25.33 22.84
C LEU A 444 39.43 24.19 21.87
N SER A 445 40.18 23.20 22.36
CA SER A 445 40.31 21.94 21.68
C SER A 445 38.88 21.44 21.50
N ALA A 446 38.48 21.13 20.27
CA ALA A 446 37.28 20.36 20.03
C ALA A 446 37.48 19.02 20.74
N GLY A 447 36.96 18.90 21.96
CA GLY A 447 37.02 17.68 22.74
C GLY A 447 36.31 16.59 21.96
N SER A 448 37.00 15.48 21.72
CA SER A 448 36.47 14.42 20.86
C SER A 448 35.20 13.81 21.48
N ASN A 449 34.08 13.80 20.75
CA ASN A 449 32.83 13.11 21.09
C ASN A 449 32.98 11.57 21.02
N LYS A 450 34.03 11.01 21.62
CA LYS A 450 34.37 9.59 21.54
C LYS A 450 33.78 8.80 22.71
N CYS A 451 33.51 7.52 22.47
CA CYS A 451 33.12 6.57 23.52
C CYS A 451 34.09 6.61 24.72
N VAL A 452 33.57 6.85 25.93
CA VAL A 452 34.30 6.59 27.17
C VAL A 452 34.19 5.10 27.48
N ALA A 453 35.13 4.34 26.93
CA ALA A 453 35.10 2.88 26.98
C ALA A 453 35.30 2.33 28.39
N ARG A 454 34.44 1.40 28.79
CA ARG A 454 34.58 0.59 30.02
C ARG A 454 34.51 -0.89 29.67
N ASN A 455 35.44 -1.67 30.21
CA ASN A 455 35.46 -3.12 30.05
C ASN A 455 35.02 -3.78 31.37
N PHE A 456 34.02 -4.66 31.29
CA PHE A 456 33.45 -5.40 32.43
C PHE A 456 33.81 -6.90 32.39
N GLY A 457 34.81 -7.30 31.59
CA GLY A 457 35.30 -8.68 31.52
C GLY A 457 34.63 -9.55 30.45
N HIS A 458 33.94 -8.94 29.49
CA HIS A 458 33.32 -9.62 28.35
C HIS A 458 34.16 -9.41 27.06
N ASP A 459 33.60 -9.75 25.90
CA ASP A 459 34.26 -9.74 24.59
C ASP A 459 34.43 -8.33 23.98
N SER A 460 33.78 -7.29 24.51
CA SER A 460 34.01 -5.89 24.12
C SER A 460 33.72 -4.89 25.25
N VAL A 461 33.60 -3.59 24.91
CA VAL A 461 33.42 -2.48 25.84
C VAL A 461 32.02 -1.86 25.76
N VAL A 462 31.59 -1.22 26.85
CA VAL A 462 30.44 -0.28 26.84
C VAL A 462 30.93 1.16 26.79
N CYS A 463 30.06 2.08 26.40
CA CYS A 463 30.34 3.51 26.49
C CYS A 463 29.59 4.11 27.68
N GLU A 464 30.35 4.62 28.65
CA GLU A 464 29.81 5.25 29.86
C GLU A 464 29.39 6.69 29.58
N CYS A 465 28.17 7.02 29.96
CA CYS A 465 27.58 8.34 29.86
C CYS A 465 27.04 8.80 31.21
N ASN A 466 27.02 10.12 31.44
CA ASN A 466 26.52 10.74 32.66
C ASN A 466 25.80 12.06 32.35
N ALA A 467 25.45 12.82 33.38
CA ALA A 467 24.78 14.12 33.26
C ALA A 467 25.50 15.15 32.36
N THR A 468 26.82 15.09 32.29
CA THR A 468 27.67 16.12 31.65
C THR A 468 28.31 15.65 30.34
N TYR A 469 28.40 14.34 30.11
CA TYR A 469 29.09 13.76 28.97
C TYR A 469 28.39 12.51 28.47
N CYS A 470 28.25 12.41 27.16
CA CYS A 470 27.96 11.16 26.46
C CYS A 470 28.54 11.22 25.05
N ASP A 471 28.98 10.08 24.51
CA ASP A 471 29.43 10.02 23.13
C ASP A 471 28.25 10.27 22.19
N SER A 472 28.51 10.97 21.08
CA SER A 472 27.49 11.36 20.12
C SER A 472 27.87 10.83 18.74
N VAL A 473 26.87 10.29 18.04
CA VAL A 473 27.03 9.82 16.66
C VAL A 473 27.05 11.02 15.69
N GLY A 474 26.59 12.20 16.13
CA GLY A 474 26.51 13.41 15.33
C GLY A 474 25.46 13.33 14.22
N SER A 475 25.31 14.39 13.41
CA SER A 475 24.49 14.36 12.21
C SER A 475 25.24 13.63 11.09
N ALA A 476 24.67 12.56 10.52
CA ALA A 476 25.23 11.85 9.38
C ALA A 476 25.09 12.70 8.10
N SER A 477 25.95 13.70 7.92
CA SER A 477 26.02 14.48 6.70
C SER A 477 26.67 13.66 5.60
N LEU A 478 25.95 13.44 4.50
CA LEU A 478 26.49 12.75 3.34
C LEU A 478 27.57 13.59 2.66
N PRO A 479 28.64 12.95 2.17
CA PRO A 479 29.70 13.65 1.46
C PRO A 479 29.25 14.02 0.03
N PRO A 480 29.92 14.98 -0.62
CA PRO A 480 29.59 15.38 -1.99
C PRO A 480 29.75 14.21 -2.98
N PRO A 481 29.12 14.28 -4.18
CA PRO A 481 29.25 13.25 -5.21
C PRO A 481 30.72 12.89 -5.51
N GLY A 482 30.99 11.60 -5.67
CA GLY A 482 32.35 11.06 -5.83
C GLY A 482 33.07 10.70 -4.52
N GLN A 483 32.42 10.91 -3.38
CA GLN A 483 32.88 10.45 -2.06
C GLN A 483 31.80 9.59 -1.39
N PHE A 484 32.22 8.80 -0.40
CA PHE A 484 31.31 8.02 0.46
C PHE A 484 31.73 8.17 1.92
N SER A 485 30.79 8.00 2.84
CA SER A 485 31.06 7.91 4.26
C SER A 485 30.94 6.46 4.71
N SER A 486 31.92 6.00 5.46
CA SER A 486 31.85 4.72 6.17
C SER A 486 31.72 4.95 7.67
N TYR A 487 31.00 4.06 8.34
CA TYR A 487 30.82 4.07 9.79
C TYR A 487 31.08 2.66 10.30
N LEU A 488 32.04 2.52 11.23
CA LEU A 488 32.49 1.22 11.73
C LEU A 488 32.20 1.05 13.21
N SER A 489 31.58 -0.07 13.56
CA SER A 489 31.62 -0.62 14.91
C SER A 489 32.27 -1.99 14.91
N SER A 490 33.06 -2.32 15.93
CA SER A 490 33.79 -3.58 15.99
C SER A 490 33.92 -4.12 17.41
N MET A 491 34.15 -5.43 17.52
CA MET A 491 34.49 -6.08 18.79
C MET A 491 35.70 -5.42 19.46
N ALA A 492 36.68 -4.96 18.67
CA ALA A 492 37.88 -4.29 19.14
C ALA A 492 37.64 -2.92 19.82
N GLY A 493 36.45 -2.34 19.67
CA GLY A 493 36.06 -1.13 20.40
C GLY A 493 35.64 0.06 19.53
N SER A 494 35.65 -0.05 18.20
CA SER A 494 35.10 1.00 17.33
C SER A 494 33.60 1.15 17.58
N ARG A 495 33.09 2.39 17.61
CA ARG A 495 31.69 2.73 17.91
C ARG A 495 31.20 3.79 16.95
N LEU A 496 30.64 3.36 15.83
CA LEU A 496 30.24 4.21 14.69
C LEU A 496 31.33 5.22 14.29
N GLU A 497 32.58 4.78 14.26
CA GLU A 497 33.71 5.64 13.87
C GLU A 497 33.56 6.03 12.39
N PRO A 498 33.45 7.34 12.07
CA PRO A 498 33.30 7.77 10.70
C PRO A 498 34.64 7.80 9.98
N ASP A 499 34.69 7.27 8.76
CA ASP A 499 35.85 7.37 7.87
C ASP A 499 35.39 7.72 6.44
N PRO A 500 35.76 8.89 5.88
CA PRO A 500 35.40 9.27 4.53
C PRO A 500 36.30 8.59 3.49
N GLY A 501 35.71 8.13 2.40
CA GLY A 501 36.43 7.53 1.27
C GLY A 501 36.07 8.17 -0.06
N ARG A 502 36.84 7.81 -1.11
CA ARG A 502 36.62 8.27 -2.49
C ARG A 502 36.11 7.13 -3.36
N VAL A 503 35.15 7.45 -4.23
CA VAL A 503 34.67 6.54 -5.26
C VAL A 503 35.72 6.47 -6.37
N GLN A 504 36.04 5.26 -6.83
CA GLN A 504 37.00 4.98 -7.88
C GLN A 504 36.30 4.66 -9.19
N VAL A 505 36.96 5.00 -10.31
CA VAL A 505 36.45 4.68 -11.66
C VAL A 505 36.69 3.21 -12.03
N ASN A 506 37.79 2.64 -11.54
CA ASN A 506 38.19 1.27 -11.79
C ASN A 506 38.10 0.45 -10.50
N SER A 507 37.87 -0.86 -10.62
CA SER A 507 37.93 -1.78 -9.49
C SER A 507 39.35 -1.87 -8.94
N SER A 508 39.47 -2.05 -7.62
CA SER A 508 40.75 -2.27 -6.95
C SER A 508 41.34 -3.67 -7.21
N GLY A 509 40.55 -4.57 -7.82
CA GLY A 509 40.90 -5.98 -7.98
C GLY A 509 40.59 -6.82 -6.75
N ALA A 510 39.80 -6.31 -5.79
CA ALA A 510 39.32 -7.11 -4.66
C ALA A 510 38.57 -8.35 -5.15
N GLY A 511 38.81 -9.51 -4.52
CA GLY A 511 38.21 -10.79 -4.94
C GLY A 511 36.69 -10.78 -4.85
N LEU A 512 36.12 -10.16 -3.81
CA LEU A 512 34.67 -10.05 -3.58
C LEU A 512 34.11 -8.73 -4.09
N ARG A 513 32.99 -8.80 -4.82
CA ARG A 513 32.28 -7.62 -5.33
C ARG A 513 30.80 -7.68 -4.96
N LEU A 514 30.28 -6.60 -4.40
CA LEU A 514 28.86 -6.39 -4.12
C LEU A 514 28.29 -5.38 -5.13
N THR A 515 27.36 -5.80 -5.98
CA THR A 515 26.76 -4.93 -7.00
C THR A 515 25.39 -4.45 -6.56
N ILE A 516 25.16 -3.13 -6.55
CA ILE A 516 23.86 -2.53 -6.25
C ILE A 516 22.94 -2.64 -7.46
N VAL A 517 21.70 -3.06 -7.24
CA VAL A 517 20.67 -3.30 -8.26
C VAL A 517 19.44 -2.41 -7.98
N PRO A 518 19.52 -1.10 -8.28
CA PRO A 518 18.55 -0.11 -7.79
C PRO A 518 17.14 -0.26 -8.37
N TYR A 519 16.99 -0.98 -9.49
CA TYR A 519 15.70 -1.25 -10.12
C TYR A 519 14.94 -2.42 -9.49
N GLN A 520 15.61 -3.32 -8.76
CA GLN A 520 14.94 -4.38 -7.98
C GLN A 520 14.53 -3.79 -6.63
N LYS A 521 13.25 -3.43 -6.48
CA LYS A 521 12.72 -2.75 -5.28
C LYS A 521 11.87 -3.69 -4.43
N TYR A 522 12.05 -3.62 -3.12
CA TYR A 522 11.35 -4.47 -2.14
C TYR A 522 10.41 -3.64 -1.25
N GLN A 523 10.50 -3.76 0.07
CA GLN A 523 9.70 -3.01 1.05
C GLN A 523 10.30 -1.64 1.39
N LYS A 524 9.43 -0.74 1.86
CA LYS A 524 9.83 0.53 2.46
C LYS A 524 9.96 0.39 3.97
N ILE A 525 10.96 1.03 4.52
CA ILE A 525 11.21 1.08 5.96
C ILE A 525 10.18 1.99 6.63
N ARG A 526 9.58 1.48 7.70
CA ARG A 526 8.73 2.21 8.63
C ARG A 526 9.56 2.85 9.73
N GLY A 527 10.48 2.11 10.35
CA GLY A 527 11.30 2.66 11.41
C GLY A 527 11.89 1.62 12.34
N PHE A 528 12.64 2.12 13.32
CA PHE A 528 13.33 1.34 14.34
C PHE A 528 13.11 1.98 15.70
N GLY A 529 13.11 1.18 16.75
CA GLY A 529 12.67 1.64 18.06
C GLY A 529 13.00 0.73 19.22
N GLY A 530 12.37 1.05 20.36
CA GLY A 530 12.35 0.24 21.58
C GLY A 530 11.03 0.41 22.33
N ALA A 531 10.86 -0.29 23.45
CA ALA A 531 9.68 -0.25 24.30
C ALA A 531 9.86 0.63 25.55
N MET A 532 8.89 1.52 25.78
CA MET A 532 8.74 2.30 27.01
C MET A 532 7.90 1.51 28.03
N THR A 533 8.52 0.47 28.60
CA THR A 533 7.95 -0.31 29.70
C THR A 533 8.00 0.45 31.02
N ASP A 534 7.29 -0.03 32.04
CA ASP A 534 7.37 0.54 33.39
C ASP A 534 8.81 0.44 33.91
N ALA A 535 9.49 -0.69 33.68
CA ALA A 535 10.89 -0.88 34.04
C ALA A 535 11.83 0.13 33.37
N ALA A 536 11.66 0.36 32.06
CA ALA A 536 12.45 1.36 31.35
C ALA A 536 12.21 2.76 31.92
N ALA A 537 10.96 3.11 32.18
CA ALA A 537 10.59 4.39 32.75
C ALA A 537 11.18 4.60 34.16
N VAL A 538 11.08 3.58 35.03
CA VAL A 538 11.67 3.59 36.39
C VAL A 538 13.18 3.79 36.33
N ASN A 539 13.89 3.07 35.45
CA ASN A 539 15.34 3.19 35.32
C ASN A 539 15.75 4.56 34.81
N ILE A 540 15.08 5.09 33.79
CA ILE A 540 15.37 6.43 33.28
C ILE A 540 15.15 7.46 34.40
N LEU A 541 14.00 7.43 35.07
CA LEU A 541 13.68 8.38 36.14
C LEU A 541 14.54 8.26 37.40
N SER A 542 15.28 7.15 37.56
CA SER A 542 16.23 6.99 38.66
C SER A 542 17.53 7.79 38.50
N LEU A 543 17.80 8.29 37.28
CA LEU A 543 18.92 9.18 36.98
C LEU A 543 18.57 10.64 37.33
N SER A 544 19.58 11.50 37.43
CA SER A 544 19.40 12.95 37.49
C SER A 544 18.73 13.49 36.21
N ALA A 545 18.04 14.62 36.29
CA ALA A 545 17.34 15.20 35.13
C ALA A 545 18.26 15.42 33.92
N ALA A 546 19.51 15.82 34.15
CA ALA A 546 20.49 15.99 33.08
C ALA A 546 20.90 14.64 32.45
N ALA A 547 21.13 13.60 33.26
CA ALA A 547 21.44 12.26 32.76
C ALA A 547 20.25 11.61 32.04
N GLN A 548 19.01 11.84 32.51
CA GLN A 548 17.78 11.46 31.81
C GLN A 548 17.71 12.06 30.41
N ASP A 549 17.92 13.38 30.31
CA ASP A 549 17.85 14.09 29.04
C ASP A 549 18.98 13.66 28.10
N GLN A 550 20.17 13.35 28.62
CA GLN A 550 21.25 12.75 27.84
C GLN A 550 20.85 11.37 27.29
N LEU A 551 20.30 10.48 28.12
CA LEU A 551 19.86 9.14 27.70
C LEU A 551 18.81 9.23 26.59
N LEU A 552 17.75 10.02 26.78
CA LEU A 552 16.70 10.19 25.77
C LEU A 552 17.24 10.81 24.48
N ARG A 553 18.16 11.77 24.60
CA ARG A 553 18.85 12.37 23.44
C ARG A 553 19.61 11.32 22.64
N GLN A 554 20.27 10.37 23.28
CA GLN A 554 21.00 9.31 22.57
C GLN A 554 20.08 8.43 21.71
N TYR A 555 18.85 8.16 22.16
CA TYR A 555 17.89 7.39 21.36
C TYR A 555 17.20 8.23 20.28
N PHE A 556 16.61 9.36 20.64
CA PHE A 556 15.60 10.01 19.81
C PHE A 556 16.10 11.21 19.01
N SER A 557 17.16 11.88 19.47
CA SER A 557 17.61 13.11 18.82
C SER A 557 18.36 12.86 17.51
N SER A 558 18.53 13.94 16.74
CA SER A 558 19.39 13.96 15.54
C SER A 558 20.88 13.83 15.85
N GLU A 559 21.32 14.06 17.09
CA GLU A 559 22.70 13.82 17.55
C GLU A 559 22.89 12.36 17.99
N GLY A 560 21.81 11.71 18.41
CA GLY A 560 21.74 10.29 18.76
C GLY A 560 21.47 9.40 17.54
N ILE A 561 20.75 8.30 17.77
CA ILE A 561 20.51 7.25 16.77
C ILE A 561 19.16 7.35 16.05
N GLY A 562 18.35 8.36 16.39
CA GLY A 562 17.14 8.72 15.66
C GLY A 562 16.03 7.67 15.66
N TYR A 563 15.78 7.01 16.80
CA TYR A 563 14.62 6.12 16.94
C TYR A 563 13.32 6.82 16.55
N SER A 564 12.50 6.13 15.76
CA SER A 564 11.25 6.65 15.22
C SER A 564 10.02 5.86 15.66
N VAL A 565 10.21 4.71 16.31
CA VAL A 565 9.13 3.86 16.83
C VAL A 565 9.30 3.72 18.34
N VAL A 566 8.19 3.77 19.09
CA VAL A 566 8.19 3.41 20.51
C VAL A 566 7.02 2.49 20.81
N ARG A 567 7.30 1.29 21.32
CA ARG A 567 6.27 0.35 21.79
C ARG A 567 5.86 0.70 23.22
N VAL A 568 4.57 0.76 23.51
CA VAL A 568 4.02 1.14 24.80
C VAL A 568 3.09 0.03 25.29
N PRO A 569 3.39 -0.62 26.42
CA PRO A 569 2.46 -1.56 27.03
C PRO A 569 1.14 -0.90 27.41
N ILE A 570 0.03 -1.55 27.07
CA ILE A 570 -1.29 -1.20 27.57
C ILE A 570 -1.42 -1.85 28.96
N ALA A 571 -1.28 -1.03 30.00
CA ALA A 571 -1.14 -1.42 31.41
C ALA A 571 0.13 -2.25 31.69
N SER A 572 0.06 -3.19 32.63
CA SER A 572 1.22 -3.93 33.14
C SER A 572 1.69 -5.07 32.23
N CYS A 573 3.00 -5.31 32.24
CA CYS A 573 3.67 -6.49 31.68
C CYS A 573 4.59 -7.16 32.71
N ASP A 574 5.41 -8.12 32.29
CA ASP A 574 6.44 -8.73 33.16
C ASP A 574 7.49 -7.71 33.62
N PHE A 575 7.85 -6.75 32.75
CA PHE A 575 8.66 -5.56 33.05
C PHE A 575 7.86 -4.42 33.72
N SER A 576 6.94 -4.80 34.60
CA SER A 576 6.30 -3.92 35.59
C SER A 576 6.72 -4.33 37.01
N THR A 577 6.52 -3.45 37.98
CA THR A 577 6.80 -3.72 39.40
C THR A 577 5.62 -4.39 40.12
N ARG A 578 4.42 -4.36 39.53
CA ARG A 578 3.21 -5.00 40.04
C ARG A 578 2.24 -5.34 38.89
N LEU A 579 1.26 -6.18 39.19
CA LEU A 579 0.14 -6.51 38.30
C LEU A 579 -0.94 -5.42 38.37
N TYR A 580 -1.39 -4.91 37.23
CA TYR A 580 -2.53 -4.00 37.12
C TYR A 580 -3.13 -3.94 35.70
N THR A 581 -4.42 -3.59 35.61
CA THR A 581 -5.05 -3.13 34.37
C THR A 581 -5.67 -1.75 34.57
N TYR A 582 -6.28 -1.16 33.54
CA TYR A 582 -6.98 0.12 33.64
C TYR A 582 -8.43 -0.02 34.10
N ALA A 583 -8.97 -1.25 34.18
CA ALA A 583 -10.37 -1.51 34.51
C ALA A 583 -10.53 -2.74 35.43
N ASP A 584 -9.86 -2.73 36.57
CA ASP A 584 -9.83 -3.86 37.50
C ASP A 584 -11.13 -4.04 38.32
N THR A 585 -12.09 -3.10 38.24
CA THR A 585 -13.40 -3.24 38.91
C THR A 585 -14.21 -4.38 38.28
N PRO A 586 -14.58 -5.44 39.02
CA PRO A 586 -15.31 -6.57 38.45
C PRO A 586 -16.68 -6.18 37.88
N GLY A 587 -16.97 -6.62 36.66
CA GLY A 587 -18.26 -6.40 36.02
C GLY A 587 -18.47 -5.00 35.42
N ASP A 588 -17.40 -4.19 35.32
CA ASP A 588 -17.45 -2.87 34.68
C ASP A 588 -17.43 -2.98 33.14
N TYR A 589 -18.51 -3.50 32.57
CA TYR A 589 -18.63 -3.70 31.12
C TYR A 589 -18.75 -2.40 30.31
N ASN A 590 -19.11 -1.30 30.98
CA ASN A 590 -19.21 0.03 30.39
C ASN A 590 -17.92 0.86 30.54
N LEU A 591 -16.91 0.33 31.23
CA LEU A 591 -15.62 0.98 31.47
C LEU A 591 -15.75 2.33 32.20
N HIS A 592 -16.71 2.45 33.12
CA HIS A 592 -16.91 3.67 33.91
C HIS A 592 -15.73 3.96 34.84
N ASN A 593 -15.09 2.91 35.34
CA ASN A 593 -13.93 2.99 36.22
C ASN A 593 -12.61 2.83 35.46
N PHE A 594 -12.62 3.00 34.14
CA PHE A 594 -11.39 2.99 33.36
C PHE A 594 -10.53 4.20 33.72
N SER A 595 -9.30 3.95 34.18
CA SER A 595 -8.32 5.00 34.45
C SER A 595 -6.91 4.54 34.15
N LEU A 596 -6.10 5.42 33.54
CA LEU A 596 -4.65 5.20 33.44
C LEU A 596 -4.03 5.09 34.83
N ALA A 597 -2.97 4.28 34.93
CA ALA A 597 -2.27 4.08 36.20
C ALA A 597 -1.24 5.19 36.43
N LEU A 598 -0.72 5.29 37.66
CA LEU A 598 0.35 6.25 37.98
C LEU A 598 1.61 5.99 37.16
N GLU A 599 1.84 4.73 36.79
CA GLU A 599 2.90 4.31 35.89
C GLU A 599 2.80 4.99 34.51
N ASP A 600 1.59 5.23 34.01
CA ASP A 600 1.38 5.96 32.77
C ASP A 600 1.54 7.46 32.98
N THR A 601 0.78 8.04 33.92
CA THR A 601 0.66 9.50 34.06
C THR A 601 1.90 10.16 34.62
N ASN A 602 2.65 9.46 35.48
CA ASN A 602 3.81 10.02 36.17
C ASN A 602 5.13 9.57 35.55
N MET A 603 5.14 8.49 34.75
CA MET A 603 6.37 7.95 34.16
C MET A 603 6.33 7.89 32.64
N LYS A 604 5.54 6.98 32.04
CA LYS A 604 5.59 6.71 30.59
C LYS A 604 5.22 7.94 29.77
N ILE A 605 4.11 8.61 30.08
CA ILE A 605 3.61 9.76 29.31
C ILE A 605 4.61 10.94 29.33
N PRO A 606 5.10 11.41 30.50
CA PRO A 606 6.11 12.48 30.53
C PRO A 606 7.39 12.14 29.75
N LEU A 607 7.87 10.90 29.83
CA LEU A 607 9.06 10.47 29.09
C LEU A 607 8.82 10.40 27.58
N LEU A 608 7.64 9.93 27.15
CA LEU A 608 7.25 9.92 25.74
C LEU A 608 7.14 11.34 25.18
N GLN A 609 6.58 12.29 25.93
CA GLN A 609 6.53 13.69 25.54
C GLN A 609 7.94 14.31 25.41
N LYS A 610 8.84 14.01 26.36
CA LYS A 610 10.26 14.41 26.24
C LYS A 610 10.93 13.80 25.01
N ALA A 611 10.76 12.50 24.78
CA ALA A 611 11.31 11.82 23.61
C ALA A 611 10.79 12.43 22.30
N GLN A 612 9.49 12.71 22.22
CA GLN A 612 8.87 13.32 21.06
C GLN A 612 9.36 14.75 20.81
N ALA A 613 9.60 15.52 21.87
CA ALA A 613 10.17 16.87 21.76
C ALA A 613 11.64 16.89 21.30
N MET A 614 12.40 15.81 21.59
CA MET A 614 13.80 15.66 21.15
C MET A 614 13.93 15.09 19.73
N SER A 615 12.89 14.41 19.25
CA SER A 615 12.90 13.75 17.95
C SER A 615 12.74 14.74 16.80
N PRO A 616 13.52 14.62 15.70
CA PRO A 616 13.36 15.48 14.52
C PRO A 616 12.06 15.19 13.75
N ARG A 617 11.38 14.06 14.03
CA ARG A 617 10.11 13.67 13.41
C ARG A 617 9.15 13.13 14.46
N PRO A 618 7.82 13.22 14.26
CA PRO A 618 6.86 12.60 15.17
C PRO A 618 7.15 11.11 15.37
N LEU A 619 7.15 10.65 16.63
CA LEU A 619 7.36 9.25 16.95
C LEU A 619 6.12 8.42 16.57
N SER A 620 6.34 7.26 15.96
CA SER A 620 5.31 6.26 15.72
C SER A 620 5.12 5.42 16.98
N LEU A 621 4.08 5.72 17.75
CA LEU A 621 3.74 4.92 18.93
C LEU A 621 2.97 3.65 18.51
N LEU A 622 3.42 2.51 19.02
CA LEU A 622 2.79 1.19 18.87
C LEU A 622 2.32 0.71 20.24
N ALA A 623 1.10 0.19 20.38
CA ALA A 623 0.63 -0.35 21.65
C ALA A 623 0.23 -1.82 21.59
N SER A 624 0.56 -2.57 22.66
CA SER A 624 0.19 -3.98 22.83
C SER A 624 -0.29 -4.23 24.25
N ALA A 625 -1.36 -5.01 24.42
CA ALA A 625 -1.85 -5.44 25.73
C ALA A 625 -1.37 -6.86 26.03
N TRP A 626 -0.88 -7.11 27.25
CA TRP A 626 -0.49 -8.46 27.69
C TRP A 626 -1.67 -9.25 28.24
N SER A 627 -2.58 -8.60 28.96
CA SER A 627 -3.75 -9.25 29.55
C SER A 627 -4.96 -8.33 29.58
N ALA A 628 -6.14 -8.91 29.39
CA ALA A 628 -7.40 -8.28 29.79
C ALA A 628 -7.55 -8.25 31.32
N PRO A 629 -8.45 -7.41 31.86
CA PRO A 629 -8.84 -7.46 33.27
C PRO A 629 -9.24 -8.88 33.71
N ALA A 630 -8.82 -9.26 34.92
CA ALA A 630 -8.99 -10.62 35.45
C ALA A 630 -10.45 -11.12 35.36
N TRP A 631 -11.41 -10.25 35.67
CA TRP A 631 -12.84 -10.58 35.68
C TRP A 631 -13.41 -10.91 34.28
N MET A 632 -12.73 -10.50 33.20
CA MET A 632 -13.09 -10.82 31.81
C MET A 632 -12.51 -12.16 31.33
N LYS A 633 -11.59 -12.77 32.09
CA LYS A 633 -10.83 -13.96 31.66
C LYS A 633 -11.38 -15.25 32.25
N THR A 634 -11.30 -16.34 31.51
CA THR A 634 -11.82 -17.67 31.89
C THR A 634 -11.20 -18.22 33.17
N ASN A 635 -9.94 -17.86 33.47
CA ASN A 635 -9.23 -18.26 34.68
C ASN A 635 -9.34 -17.25 35.83
N GLY A 636 -9.96 -16.08 35.62
CA GLY A 636 -10.08 -15.06 36.66
C GLY A 636 -8.75 -14.44 37.12
N ALA A 637 -7.68 -14.52 36.32
CA ALA A 637 -6.33 -14.07 36.69
C ALA A 637 -5.58 -13.45 35.50
N LEU A 638 -4.61 -12.56 35.77
CA LEU A 638 -3.79 -11.96 34.71
C LEU A 638 -2.76 -12.94 34.14
N ILE A 639 -2.31 -13.92 34.94
CA ILE A 639 -1.28 -14.90 34.57
C ILE A 639 -1.86 -16.29 34.29
N GLY A 640 -1.05 -17.17 33.71
CA GLY A 640 -1.43 -18.55 33.39
C GLY A 640 -2.41 -18.68 32.22
N LYS A 641 -2.84 -19.91 31.95
CA LYS A 641 -3.76 -20.21 30.84
C LYS A 641 -5.13 -19.54 31.05
N GLY A 642 -5.49 -18.64 30.15
CA GLY A 642 -6.77 -17.94 30.20
C GLY A 642 -7.03 -17.13 28.94
N SER A 643 -8.23 -17.29 28.39
CA SER A 643 -8.78 -16.51 27.28
C SER A 643 -9.92 -15.61 27.77
N LEU A 644 -10.46 -14.74 26.91
CA LEU A 644 -11.68 -14.00 27.23
C LEU A 644 -12.87 -14.97 27.44
N LYS A 645 -13.75 -14.64 28.39
CA LYS A 645 -15.01 -15.38 28.57
C LYS A 645 -15.93 -15.17 27.38
N GLY A 646 -16.76 -16.17 27.09
CA GLY A 646 -17.75 -16.08 26.02
C GLY A 646 -17.16 -16.37 24.65
N ARG A 647 -17.54 -15.56 23.66
CA ARG A 647 -17.14 -15.70 22.25
C ARG A 647 -17.09 -14.33 21.57
N PRO A 648 -16.34 -14.18 20.45
CA PRO A 648 -16.37 -12.99 19.61
C PRO A 648 -17.81 -12.53 19.28
N GLY A 649 -18.05 -11.22 19.28
CA GLY A 649 -19.38 -10.60 19.22
C GLY A 649 -20.14 -10.56 20.56
N GLY A 650 -19.65 -11.28 21.58
CA GLY A 650 -20.19 -11.33 22.93
C GLY A 650 -19.79 -10.13 23.80
N LYS A 651 -20.30 -10.10 25.03
CA LYS A 651 -20.17 -8.95 25.94
C LYS A 651 -18.70 -8.65 26.30
N GLU A 652 -17.93 -9.66 26.70
CA GLU A 652 -16.53 -9.51 27.08
C GLU A 652 -15.63 -9.11 25.90
N TYR A 653 -15.85 -9.70 24.73
CA TYR A 653 -15.07 -9.37 23.52
C TYR A 653 -15.33 -7.93 23.03
N LYS A 654 -16.59 -7.46 23.13
CA LYS A 654 -16.94 -6.06 22.86
C LYS A 654 -16.35 -5.10 23.87
N THR A 655 -16.47 -5.40 25.16
CA THR A 655 -15.84 -4.59 26.22
C THR A 655 -14.31 -4.54 26.04
N TRP A 656 -13.69 -5.64 25.60
CA TRP A 656 -12.25 -5.66 25.34
C TRP A 656 -11.85 -4.79 24.14
N ALA A 657 -12.64 -4.79 23.07
CA ALA A 657 -12.45 -3.84 21.97
C ALA A 657 -12.59 -2.39 22.45
N GLN A 658 -13.60 -2.08 23.27
CA GLN A 658 -13.79 -0.73 23.84
C GLN A 658 -12.67 -0.34 24.80
N TYR A 659 -12.04 -1.29 25.50
CA TYR A 659 -10.89 -1.03 26.36
C TYR A 659 -9.70 -0.48 25.55
N TYR A 660 -9.45 -1.02 24.36
CA TYR A 660 -8.46 -0.47 23.43
C TYR A 660 -8.82 0.95 22.99
N ILE A 661 -10.09 1.20 22.64
CA ILE A 661 -10.53 2.55 22.24
C ILE A 661 -10.34 3.53 23.38
N ARG A 662 -10.73 3.14 24.61
CA ARG A 662 -10.59 4.00 25.79
C ARG A 662 -9.14 4.31 26.11
N PHE A 663 -8.24 3.34 25.94
CA PHE A 663 -6.80 3.59 26.05
C PHE A 663 -6.31 4.66 25.07
N LEU A 664 -6.71 4.57 23.79
CA LEU A 664 -6.37 5.57 22.77
C LEU A 664 -6.92 6.96 23.12
N GLU A 665 -8.18 7.02 23.59
CA GLU A 665 -8.81 8.26 24.05
C GLU A 665 -8.07 8.91 25.22
N GLU A 666 -7.68 8.13 26.24
CA GLU A 666 -7.00 8.64 27.42
C GLU A 666 -5.58 9.14 27.09
N TYR A 667 -4.82 8.44 26.25
CA TYR A 667 -3.50 8.92 25.81
C TYR A 667 -3.59 10.15 24.90
N ALA A 668 -4.63 10.25 24.08
CA ALA A 668 -4.84 11.42 23.23
C ALA A 668 -5.04 12.72 24.03
N LYS A 669 -5.56 12.65 25.27
CA LYS A 669 -5.66 13.81 26.18
C LYS A 669 -4.29 14.40 26.55
N TYR A 670 -3.23 13.62 26.41
CA TYR A 670 -1.84 14.04 26.63
C TYR A 670 -1.10 14.34 25.31
N ASN A 671 -1.84 14.52 24.21
CA ASN A 671 -1.31 14.75 22.85
C ASN A 671 -0.41 13.62 22.33
N LEU A 672 -0.63 12.39 22.81
CA LEU A 672 0.05 11.19 22.31
C LEU A 672 -0.94 10.36 21.50
N THR A 673 -0.65 10.15 20.23
CA THR A 673 -1.47 9.34 19.32
C THR A 673 -0.70 8.11 18.88
N PHE A 674 -1.44 7.02 18.63
CA PHE A 674 -0.84 5.74 18.24
C PHE A 674 -0.94 5.53 16.74
N TRP A 675 0.21 5.24 16.15
CA TRP A 675 0.30 4.76 14.78
C TRP A 675 -0.38 3.39 14.65
N ALA A 676 -0.12 2.49 15.59
CA ALA A 676 -0.59 1.11 15.51
C ALA A 676 -0.94 0.54 16.89
N VAL A 677 -1.82 -0.46 16.89
CA VAL A 677 -2.06 -1.37 18.00
C VAL A 677 -1.92 -2.81 17.53
N THR A 678 -1.46 -3.70 18.39
CA THR A 678 -1.50 -5.14 18.13
C THR A 678 -2.75 -5.78 18.74
N THR A 679 -3.15 -6.93 18.23
CA THR A 679 -4.28 -7.70 18.78
C THR A 679 -4.03 -8.26 20.19
N GLY A 680 -2.84 -8.06 20.74
CA GLY A 680 -2.41 -8.58 22.04
C GLY A 680 -1.03 -9.20 21.94
N ASN A 681 -0.23 -9.01 22.99
CA ASN A 681 1.13 -9.54 23.08
C ASN A 681 1.10 -11.07 23.28
N GLU A 682 1.88 -11.78 22.47
CA GLU A 682 2.08 -13.23 22.52
C GLU A 682 0.80 -14.04 22.80
N PRO A 683 -0.21 -13.99 21.91
CA PRO A 683 -1.49 -14.66 22.18
C PRO A 683 -1.36 -16.18 22.34
N SER A 684 -0.26 -16.80 21.90
CA SER A 684 0.01 -18.22 22.14
C SER A 684 0.41 -18.50 23.60
N ALA A 685 1.02 -17.54 24.30
CA ALA A 685 1.45 -17.67 25.69
C ALA A 685 0.27 -17.91 26.63
N GLY A 686 -0.84 -17.20 26.45
CA GLY A 686 -2.05 -17.35 27.26
C GLY A 686 -2.78 -18.69 27.07
N MET A 687 -2.30 -19.55 26.16
CA MET A 687 -2.76 -20.93 25.99
C MET A 687 -1.94 -21.95 26.80
N MET A 688 -0.80 -21.54 27.38
CA MET A 688 0.09 -22.38 28.18
C MET A 688 -0.35 -22.40 29.66
N THR A 689 -0.44 -23.59 30.25
CA THR A 689 -0.97 -23.80 31.62
C THR A 689 -0.22 -23.02 32.69
N ASN A 690 1.12 -23.07 32.66
CA ASN A 690 1.98 -22.50 33.70
C ASN A 690 2.75 -21.26 33.22
N TYR A 691 2.14 -20.45 32.34
CA TYR A 691 2.77 -19.19 31.93
C TYR A 691 2.87 -18.22 33.11
N SER A 692 4.06 -17.69 33.35
CA SER A 692 4.44 -17.10 34.63
C SER A 692 4.05 -15.63 34.80
N PHE A 693 3.65 -14.94 33.74
CA PHE A 693 3.29 -13.52 33.77
C PHE A 693 2.05 -13.19 32.95
N GLN A 694 1.72 -11.89 32.81
CA GLN A 694 0.49 -11.43 32.15
C GLN A 694 0.37 -12.00 30.74
N ALA A 695 -0.74 -12.66 30.44
CA ALA A 695 -0.98 -13.24 29.12
C ALA A 695 -2.48 -13.36 28.82
N LEU A 696 -2.88 -13.22 27.56
CA LEU A 696 -4.26 -13.45 27.10
C LEU A 696 -4.27 -14.39 25.91
N GLY A 697 -4.85 -15.57 26.10
CA GLY A 697 -4.86 -16.63 25.10
C GLY A 697 -5.84 -16.35 23.97
N PHE A 698 -5.36 -16.42 22.73
CA PHE A 698 -6.20 -16.49 21.54
C PHE A 698 -5.74 -17.60 20.62
N LYS A 699 -6.69 -18.39 20.12
CA LYS A 699 -6.48 -19.16 18.88
C LYS A 699 -6.51 -18.23 17.67
N PRO A 700 -5.88 -18.61 16.54
CA PRO A 700 -5.92 -17.79 15.33
C PRO A 700 -7.35 -17.53 14.83
N GLU A 701 -8.28 -18.49 14.97
CA GLU A 701 -9.69 -18.30 14.61
C GLU A 701 -10.40 -17.31 15.54
N GLU A 702 -10.09 -17.34 16.85
CA GLU A 702 -10.68 -16.42 17.83
C GLU A 702 -10.15 -14.99 17.62
N GLN A 703 -8.86 -14.84 17.32
CA GLN A 703 -8.27 -13.55 16.96
C GLN A 703 -8.90 -12.99 15.68
N ARG A 704 -9.07 -13.82 14.63
CA ARG A 704 -9.78 -13.44 13.39
C ARG A 704 -11.19 -12.92 13.70
N ASP A 705 -11.97 -13.71 14.42
CA ASP A 705 -13.37 -13.39 14.68
C ASP A 705 -13.51 -12.14 15.57
N TRP A 706 -12.64 -11.96 16.56
CA TRP A 706 -12.62 -10.76 17.40
C TRP A 706 -12.28 -9.50 16.59
N VAL A 707 -11.31 -9.57 15.68
CA VAL A 707 -10.99 -8.45 14.77
C VAL A 707 -12.18 -8.14 13.85
N ALA A 708 -12.80 -9.16 13.26
CA ALA A 708 -13.91 -9.00 12.32
C ALA A 708 -15.18 -8.42 12.97
N LEU A 709 -15.51 -8.86 14.18
CA LEU A 709 -16.79 -8.59 14.84
C LEU A 709 -16.74 -7.45 15.86
N ASP A 710 -15.57 -7.22 16.50
CA ASP A 710 -15.49 -6.32 17.66
C ASP A 710 -14.40 -5.25 17.48
N LEU A 711 -13.10 -5.61 17.45
CA LEU A 711 -12.01 -4.63 17.45
C LEU A 711 -12.02 -3.74 16.20
N GLY A 712 -12.09 -4.34 15.01
CA GLY A 712 -12.08 -3.61 13.74
C GLY A 712 -13.25 -2.62 13.61
N PRO A 713 -14.51 -3.06 13.82
CA PRO A 713 -15.65 -2.16 13.85
C PRO A 713 -15.57 -1.07 14.93
N ALA A 714 -15.11 -1.39 16.15
CA ALA A 714 -14.98 -0.42 17.23
C ALA A 714 -13.95 0.67 16.88
N LEU A 715 -12.79 0.28 16.34
CA LEU A 715 -11.74 1.23 15.96
C LEU A 715 -12.20 2.17 14.84
N HIS A 716 -12.87 1.62 13.82
CA HIS A 716 -13.44 2.43 12.72
C HIS A 716 -14.56 3.38 13.15
N ALA A 717 -15.31 3.03 14.19
CA ALA A 717 -16.37 3.88 14.75
C ALA A 717 -15.84 4.93 15.74
N SER A 718 -14.60 4.77 16.20
CA SER A 718 -13.95 5.69 17.14
C SER A 718 -13.38 6.94 16.45
N SER A 719 -12.80 7.85 17.23
CA SER A 719 -12.02 8.99 16.73
C SER A 719 -10.64 8.61 16.15
N PHE A 720 -10.27 7.32 16.17
CA PHE A 720 -8.97 6.81 15.73
C PHE A 720 -9.07 5.79 14.57
N PRO A 721 -9.85 6.03 13.51
CA PRO A 721 -10.05 5.06 12.44
C PRO A 721 -8.79 4.81 11.59
N SER A 722 -7.77 5.66 11.71
CA SER A 722 -6.49 5.55 11.00
C SER A 722 -5.43 4.75 11.75
N THR A 723 -5.68 4.33 12.99
CA THR A 723 -4.72 3.52 13.75
C THR A 723 -4.63 2.13 13.11
N HIS A 724 -3.41 1.70 12.81
CA HIS A 724 -3.17 0.41 12.19
C HIS A 724 -3.42 -0.73 13.18
N VAL A 725 -3.94 -1.85 12.68
CA VAL A 725 -4.08 -3.09 13.45
C VAL A 725 -3.07 -4.12 12.97
N LEU A 726 -2.24 -4.61 13.89
CA LEU A 726 -1.27 -5.68 13.66
C LEU A 726 -1.74 -6.96 14.34
N ILE A 727 -1.77 -8.06 13.60
CA ILE A 727 -2.10 -9.38 14.14
C ILE A 727 -0.82 -10.12 14.58
N LEU A 728 -0.98 -11.30 15.18
CA LEU A 728 0.09 -12.14 15.71
C LEU A 728 0.77 -11.53 16.96
N ASP A 729 1.78 -10.67 16.80
CA ASP A 729 2.60 -10.10 17.88
C ASP A 729 3.22 -11.21 18.76
N ASP A 730 3.82 -12.20 18.08
CA ASP A 730 4.39 -13.42 18.65
C ASP A 730 5.48 -13.97 17.70
N ASN A 731 6.12 -15.07 18.10
CA ASN A 731 7.23 -15.70 17.41
C ASN A 731 6.90 -16.13 15.97
N ARG A 732 7.84 -15.91 15.05
CA ARG A 732 7.68 -16.20 13.61
C ARG A 732 7.43 -17.68 13.28
N VAL A 733 7.67 -18.61 14.23
CA VAL A 733 7.34 -20.05 14.08
C VAL A 733 5.87 -20.34 13.85
N LEU A 734 4.99 -19.41 14.25
CA LEU A 734 3.55 -19.55 14.05
C LEU A 734 3.10 -19.12 12.64
N LEU A 735 4.03 -18.59 11.85
CA LEU A 735 3.84 -18.26 10.44
C LEU A 735 4.25 -19.42 9.53
N PRO A 736 3.59 -19.56 8.35
CA PRO A 736 2.53 -18.70 7.82
C PRO A 736 1.11 -19.09 8.28
N HIS A 737 0.97 -20.06 9.19
CA HIS A 737 -0.35 -20.61 9.56
C HIS A 737 -1.27 -19.56 10.18
N TRP A 738 -0.80 -18.79 11.16
CA TRP A 738 -1.60 -17.78 11.83
C TRP A 738 -2.11 -16.72 10.83
N ALA A 739 -1.22 -16.21 9.97
CA ALA A 739 -1.57 -15.29 8.90
C ALA A 739 -2.60 -15.89 7.93
N LYS A 740 -2.47 -17.17 7.55
CA LYS A 740 -3.44 -17.84 6.68
C LYS A 740 -4.84 -17.87 7.28
N VAL A 741 -4.97 -18.22 8.55
CA VAL A 741 -6.28 -18.31 9.22
C VAL A 741 -6.95 -16.93 9.31
N VAL A 742 -6.19 -15.91 9.67
CA VAL A 742 -6.75 -14.57 9.94
C VAL A 742 -6.93 -13.75 8.65
N LEU A 743 -5.93 -13.71 7.76
CA LEU A 743 -5.94 -12.83 6.59
C LEU A 743 -6.73 -13.39 5.40
N SER A 744 -7.03 -14.70 5.38
CA SER A 744 -7.90 -15.28 4.34
C SER A 744 -9.38 -14.90 4.49
N ASP A 745 -9.78 -14.44 5.68
CA ASP A 745 -11.12 -13.95 5.94
C ASP A 745 -11.23 -12.45 5.61
N ILE A 746 -12.08 -12.11 4.65
CA ILE A 746 -12.24 -10.72 4.19
C ILE A 746 -12.85 -9.80 5.24
N HIS A 747 -13.62 -10.32 6.19
CA HIS A 747 -14.26 -9.53 7.25
C HIS A 747 -13.25 -9.09 8.32
N ALA A 748 -12.24 -9.92 8.59
CA ALA A 748 -11.10 -9.57 9.44
C ALA A 748 -10.04 -8.78 8.65
N GLY A 749 -9.61 -9.31 7.50
CA GLY A 749 -8.52 -8.78 6.68
C GLY A 749 -8.68 -7.31 6.29
N ARG A 750 -9.92 -6.84 6.07
CA ARG A 750 -10.19 -5.42 5.74
C ARG A 750 -9.79 -4.42 6.83
N TYR A 751 -9.63 -4.87 8.08
CA TYR A 751 -9.23 -4.04 9.23
C TYR A 751 -7.73 -4.17 9.56
N ILE A 752 -7.06 -5.18 9.00
CA ILE A 752 -5.69 -5.52 9.34
C ILE A 752 -4.74 -4.82 8.38
N HIS A 753 -3.65 -4.29 8.92
CA HIS A 753 -2.64 -3.56 8.16
C HIS A 753 -1.35 -4.36 8.00
N GLY A 754 -1.03 -5.20 8.98
CA GLY A 754 0.19 -6.00 8.98
C GLY A 754 0.21 -7.12 10.01
N VAL A 755 1.33 -7.83 10.05
CA VAL A 755 1.63 -8.93 10.96
C VAL A 755 2.84 -8.53 11.80
N ALA A 756 2.67 -8.57 13.12
CA ALA A 756 3.73 -8.32 14.09
C ALA A 756 4.45 -9.63 14.44
N VAL A 757 5.79 -9.61 14.51
CA VAL A 757 6.63 -10.80 14.78
C VAL A 757 7.68 -10.55 15.86
N HIS A 758 7.96 -11.59 16.66
CA HIS A 758 9.00 -11.63 17.70
C HIS A 758 10.15 -12.60 17.33
N TRP A 759 11.32 -12.42 17.95
CA TRP A 759 12.61 -13.07 17.63
C TRP A 759 12.92 -14.39 18.37
N TYR A 760 12.28 -14.67 19.51
CA TYR A 760 12.81 -15.63 20.50
C TYR A 760 12.95 -17.09 20.02
N MET A 761 12.18 -17.51 19.01
CA MET A 761 12.19 -18.89 18.49
C MET A 761 12.81 -19.03 17.09
N ASP A 762 13.56 -18.03 16.64
CA ASP A 762 14.02 -17.93 15.26
C ASP A 762 14.96 -19.05 14.80
N LYS A 763 15.70 -19.65 15.75
CA LYS A 763 16.54 -20.82 15.47
C LYS A 763 15.76 -22.08 15.08
N LEU A 764 14.46 -22.13 15.37
CA LEU A 764 13.62 -23.30 15.08
C LEU A 764 13.05 -23.26 13.66
N ILE A 765 13.08 -22.09 13.00
CA ILE A 765 12.47 -21.91 11.69
C ILE A 765 13.25 -20.90 10.83
N PRO A 766 13.64 -21.26 9.59
CA PRO A 766 14.20 -20.30 8.66
C PRO A 766 13.21 -19.16 8.33
N ALA A 767 13.73 -17.93 8.18
CA ALA A 767 12.93 -16.76 7.82
C ALA A 767 12.19 -16.92 6.48
N GLU A 768 12.79 -17.58 5.48
CA GLU A 768 12.18 -17.76 4.15
C GLU A 768 10.86 -18.55 4.20
N ILE A 769 10.77 -19.61 5.01
CA ILE A 769 9.55 -20.43 5.10
C ILE A 769 8.50 -19.87 6.07
N SER A 770 8.87 -18.85 6.84
CA SER A 770 7.99 -18.13 7.78
C SER A 770 7.63 -16.74 7.23
N LEU A 771 8.52 -15.77 7.37
CA LEU A 771 8.38 -14.39 6.89
C LEU A 771 8.23 -14.33 5.36
N GLY A 772 9.14 -14.97 4.62
CA GLY A 772 9.11 -15.01 3.15
C GLY A 772 7.82 -15.62 2.63
N ALA A 773 7.45 -16.80 3.13
CA ALA A 773 6.20 -17.47 2.79
C ALA A 773 4.96 -16.63 3.12
N THR A 774 4.96 -15.93 4.26
CA THR A 774 3.85 -15.03 4.66
C THR A 774 3.73 -13.86 3.70
N HIS A 775 4.84 -13.19 3.39
CA HIS A 775 4.87 -12.10 2.42
C HIS A 775 4.41 -12.56 1.02
N HIS A 776 4.87 -13.71 0.55
CA HIS A 776 4.46 -14.24 -0.75
C HIS A 776 2.96 -14.56 -0.80
N LEU A 777 2.37 -15.05 0.29
CA LEU A 777 0.94 -15.34 0.37
C LEU A 777 0.07 -14.08 0.50
N TYR A 778 0.57 -13.07 1.22
CA TYR A 778 -0.19 -11.88 1.64
C TYR A 778 0.62 -10.58 1.45
N PRO A 779 1.08 -10.26 0.23
CA PRO A 779 2.03 -9.16 -0.02
C PRO A 779 1.45 -7.76 0.21
N GLU A 780 0.13 -7.64 0.37
CA GLU A 780 -0.57 -6.41 0.69
C GLU A 780 -0.52 -6.02 2.18
N TYR A 781 -0.17 -6.96 3.07
CA TYR A 781 -0.01 -6.74 4.51
C TYR A 781 1.48 -6.70 4.84
N TYR A 782 1.93 -5.67 5.56
CA TYR A 782 3.34 -5.55 5.90
C TYR A 782 3.73 -6.43 7.09
N LEU A 783 4.99 -6.84 7.16
CA LEU A 783 5.57 -7.54 8.31
C LEU A 783 6.36 -6.53 9.14
N PHE A 784 6.25 -6.57 10.46
CA PHE A 784 6.97 -5.64 11.35
C PHE A 784 7.49 -6.37 12.60
N GLY A 785 8.77 -6.23 12.91
CA GLY A 785 9.38 -6.74 14.14
C GLY A 785 9.01 -5.86 15.32
N THR A 786 8.13 -6.33 16.19
CA THR A 786 7.58 -5.55 17.31
C THR A 786 8.33 -5.73 18.62
N GLU A 787 9.11 -6.81 18.76
CA GLU A 787 9.82 -7.12 19.99
C GLU A 787 10.97 -8.10 19.76
N ALA A 788 12.11 -7.78 20.36
CA ALA A 788 13.27 -8.65 20.46
C ALA A 788 14.15 -8.19 21.63
N CYS A 789 14.74 -9.13 22.36
CA CYS A 789 15.75 -8.81 23.37
C CYS A 789 16.77 -9.91 23.51
N ALA A 790 18.04 -9.57 23.76
CA ALA A 790 19.02 -10.56 24.19
C ALA A 790 18.86 -10.87 25.69
N GLY A 791 19.52 -11.90 26.18
CA GLY A 791 19.52 -12.19 27.61
C GLY A 791 18.29 -12.92 28.14
N TRP A 792 17.41 -13.43 27.27
CA TRP A 792 16.16 -14.11 27.65
C TRP A 792 16.33 -15.62 27.89
N SER A 793 17.26 -16.24 27.15
CA SER A 793 17.49 -17.69 27.16
C SER A 793 17.92 -18.16 28.55
N PRO A 794 17.46 -19.35 29.01
CA PRO A 794 17.89 -19.91 30.29
C PRO A 794 19.41 -20.05 30.47
N LEU A 795 20.16 -20.26 29.38
CA LEU A 795 21.62 -20.43 29.40
C LEU A 795 22.40 -19.11 29.30
N ASP A 796 21.72 -18.02 28.94
CA ASP A 796 22.34 -16.71 28.70
C ASP A 796 21.51 -15.60 29.36
N ARG A 797 20.96 -15.84 30.56
CA ARG A 797 19.96 -14.93 31.16
C ARG A 797 20.58 -13.65 31.74
N GLY A 798 19.91 -12.51 31.55
CA GLY A 798 20.26 -11.23 32.18
C GLY A 798 21.36 -10.45 31.45
N VAL A 799 21.83 -9.37 32.09
CA VAL A 799 22.74 -8.37 31.51
C VAL A 799 24.18 -8.90 31.35
N LYS A 800 24.82 -8.56 30.22
CA LYS A 800 26.27 -8.76 29.99
C LYS A 800 26.87 -7.48 29.43
N LEU A 801 27.51 -6.69 30.29
CA LEU A 801 28.04 -5.37 29.95
C LEU A 801 29.22 -5.45 28.95
N GLY A 802 28.98 -5.07 27.70
CA GLY A 802 29.99 -5.07 26.65
C GLY A 802 29.94 -6.30 25.74
N SER A 803 28.83 -7.06 25.73
CA SER A 803 28.73 -8.26 24.89
C SER A 803 28.65 -7.94 23.40
N TRP A 804 29.72 -8.23 22.64
CA TRP A 804 29.74 -8.11 21.18
C TRP A 804 28.93 -9.23 20.50
N ALA A 805 28.98 -10.45 21.04
CA ALA A 805 28.15 -11.55 20.53
C ALA A 805 26.64 -11.20 20.50
N ARG A 806 26.13 -10.44 21.48
CA ARG A 806 24.75 -9.94 21.48
C ARG A 806 24.52 -8.84 20.44
N ALA A 807 25.54 -8.00 20.19
CA ALA A 807 25.52 -7.02 19.11
C ALA A 807 25.38 -7.68 17.73
N GLU A 808 26.13 -8.76 17.49
CA GLU A 808 26.04 -9.54 16.25
C GLU A 808 24.70 -10.25 16.12
N GLN A 809 24.10 -10.72 17.22
CA GLN A 809 22.74 -11.29 17.21
C GLN A 809 21.71 -10.27 16.74
N TYR A 810 21.74 -9.04 17.27
CA TYR A 810 20.84 -7.96 16.85
C TYR A 810 21.05 -7.61 15.37
N ALA A 811 22.29 -7.39 14.94
CA ALA A 811 22.57 -7.00 13.56
C ALA A 811 22.21 -8.11 12.55
N HIS A 812 22.48 -9.37 12.90
CA HIS A 812 22.11 -10.53 12.10
C HIS A 812 20.59 -10.62 11.93
N ASP A 813 19.86 -10.51 13.04
CA ASP A 813 18.40 -10.62 13.03
C ASP A 813 17.75 -9.49 12.22
N ILE A 814 18.18 -8.23 12.45
CA ILE A 814 17.68 -7.09 11.69
C ILE A 814 17.97 -7.27 10.19
N LEU A 815 19.17 -7.74 9.80
CA LEU A 815 19.49 -8.01 8.39
C LEU A 815 18.64 -9.15 7.82
N GLU A 816 18.41 -10.23 8.58
CA GLU A 816 17.55 -11.34 8.17
C GLU A 816 16.11 -10.85 7.95
N ASP A 817 15.53 -10.12 8.91
CA ASP A 817 14.19 -9.54 8.84
C ASP A 817 14.03 -8.60 7.64
N LEU A 818 14.94 -7.64 7.48
CA LEU A 818 14.92 -6.71 6.34
C LEU A 818 15.11 -7.45 5.01
N ASN A 819 15.87 -8.55 5.01
CA ASN A 819 16.03 -9.38 3.81
C ASN A 819 14.79 -10.23 3.48
N HIS A 820 13.88 -10.42 4.44
CA HIS A 820 12.61 -11.13 4.30
C HIS A 820 11.39 -10.22 4.49
N TYR A 821 11.44 -9.03 3.90
CA TYR A 821 10.31 -8.10 3.71
C TYR A 821 9.77 -7.40 4.97
N VAL A 822 10.42 -7.57 6.13
CA VAL A 822 10.06 -6.84 7.35
C VAL A 822 10.37 -5.35 7.16
N VAL A 823 9.43 -4.48 7.57
CA VAL A 823 9.48 -3.04 7.31
C VAL A 823 10.12 -2.25 8.45
N GLY A 824 10.39 -2.86 9.59
CA GLY A 824 10.98 -2.19 10.74
C GLY A 824 11.17 -3.15 11.90
N TRP A 825 11.92 -2.74 12.91
CA TRP A 825 12.36 -3.61 13.99
C TRP A 825 12.42 -2.85 15.31
N THR A 826 11.90 -3.44 16.37
CA THR A 826 11.73 -2.79 17.68
C THR A 826 12.39 -3.64 18.75
N ASP A 827 13.38 -3.05 19.43
CA ASP A 827 13.99 -3.62 20.63
C ASP A 827 12.96 -3.69 21.76
N TRP A 828 13.29 -4.46 22.80
CA TRP A 828 12.47 -4.54 23.99
C TRP A 828 12.66 -3.35 24.94
N ASN A 829 13.12 -3.54 26.17
CA ASN A 829 13.22 -2.45 27.12
C ASN A 829 14.25 -1.39 26.67
N LEU A 830 13.83 -0.13 26.53
CA LEU A 830 14.76 0.98 26.21
C LEU A 830 15.90 1.13 27.23
N ALA A 831 15.65 0.81 28.50
CA ALA A 831 16.66 0.84 29.56
C ALA A 831 16.33 -0.19 30.64
N LEU A 832 17.35 -0.83 31.21
CA LEU A 832 17.24 -1.68 32.39
C LEU A 832 18.36 -1.36 33.38
N ASP A 833 18.25 -1.83 34.63
CA ASP A 833 19.37 -1.76 35.58
C ASP A 833 20.42 -2.86 35.31
N GLN A 834 21.51 -2.85 36.07
CA GLN A 834 22.57 -3.87 35.98
C GLN A 834 22.11 -5.31 36.30
N THR A 835 20.91 -5.49 36.87
CA THR A 835 20.33 -6.83 37.10
C THR A 835 19.44 -7.28 35.95
N GLY A 836 19.10 -6.39 35.00
CA GLY A 836 18.16 -6.65 33.91
C GLY A 836 16.71 -6.43 34.31
N GLY A 837 16.45 -5.60 35.33
CA GLY A 837 15.12 -5.31 35.87
C GLY A 837 14.79 -3.81 35.93
N PRO A 838 13.76 -3.42 36.71
CA PRO A 838 12.92 -4.29 37.54
C PRO A 838 11.98 -5.18 36.70
N ASN A 839 11.69 -6.38 37.21
CA ASN A 839 10.74 -7.32 36.60
C ASN A 839 10.09 -8.14 37.73
N TRP A 840 8.77 -8.06 37.90
CA TRP A 840 8.09 -8.60 39.08
C TRP A 840 8.18 -10.14 39.20
N VAL A 841 8.38 -10.83 38.07
CA VAL A 841 8.52 -12.30 38.00
C VAL A 841 9.98 -12.75 37.84
N LYS A 842 10.95 -11.83 37.91
CA LYS A 842 12.39 -12.10 37.76
C LYS A 842 12.76 -12.72 36.40
N ASN A 843 12.01 -12.37 35.35
CA ASN A 843 12.32 -12.72 33.97
C ASN A 843 13.33 -11.72 33.36
N PHE A 844 14.49 -11.59 33.99
CA PHE A 844 15.49 -10.59 33.63
C PHE A 844 16.10 -10.84 32.24
N VAL A 845 16.34 -9.77 31.49
CA VAL A 845 16.93 -9.77 30.15
C VAL A 845 17.98 -8.66 30.02
N ASP A 846 18.63 -8.54 28.86
CA ASP A 846 19.53 -7.42 28.57
C ASP A 846 18.78 -6.26 27.88
N SER A 847 19.41 -5.09 27.83
CA SER A 847 18.88 -3.90 27.16
C SER A 847 20.05 -3.14 26.51
N PRO A 848 19.86 -2.46 25.37
CA PRO A 848 20.92 -1.64 24.75
C PRO A 848 21.46 -0.51 25.64
N VAL A 849 20.69 -0.06 26.63
CA VAL A 849 21.17 0.85 27.67
C VAL A 849 20.96 0.25 29.06
N ILE A 850 22.02 0.25 29.87
CA ILE A 850 22.01 -0.22 31.25
C ILE A 850 22.28 0.95 32.21
N VAL A 851 21.40 1.17 33.18
CA VAL A 851 21.46 2.27 34.14
C VAL A 851 22.16 1.83 35.43
N ASP A 852 23.09 2.64 35.92
CA ASP A 852 23.65 2.58 37.26
C ASP A 852 23.28 3.86 38.03
N ALA A 853 22.10 3.84 38.64
CA ALA A 853 21.55 4.96 39.38
C ALA A 853 22.43 5.41 40.55
N LYS A 854 23.19 4.49 41.17
CA LYS A 854 24.06 4.83 42.32
C LYS A 854 25.20 5.76 41.91
N ARG A 855 25.62 5.68 40.65
CA ARG A 855 26.69 6.48 40.08
C ARG A 855 26.18 7.63 39.19
N ASP A 856 24.86 7.73 39.01
CA ASP A 856 24.22 8.63 38.03
C ASP A 856 24.81 8.50 36.62
N VAL A 857 25.07 7.25 36.20
CA VAL A 857 25.61 6.92 34.88
C VAL A 857 24.76 5.89 34.18
N PHE A 858 24.87 5.83 32.85
CA PHE A 858 24.32 4.76 32.04
C PHE A 858 25.36 4.26 31.04
N TYR A 859 25.22 2.99 30.64
CA TYR A 859 26.11 2.29 29.75
C TYR A 859 25.40 1.98 28.44
N LYS A 860 25.93 2.52 27.33
CA LYS A 860 25.51 2.12 25.99
C LYS A 860 26.22 0.83 25.62
N GLN A 861 25.44 -0.24 25.49
CA GLN A 861 25.90 -1.57 25.13
C GLN A 861 26.30 -1.63 23.64
N PRO A 862 27.10 -2.61 23.21
CA PRO A 862 27.32 -2.89 21.80
C PRO A 862 26.02 -3.02 20.97
N THR A 863 24.96 -3.58 21.56
CA THR A 863 23.62 -3.68 20.93
C THR A 863 23.00 -2.31 20.60
N PHE A 864 23.30 -1.26 21.37
CA PHE A 864 22.89 0.11 21.04
C PHE A 864 23.49 0.55 19.70
N TYR A 865 24.77 0.25 19.49
CA TYR A 865 25.46 0.59 18.24
C TYR A 865 25.02 -0.30 17.09
N SER A 866 24.72 -1.58 17.34
CA SER A 866 24.06 -2.43 16.33
C SER A 866 22.77 -1.80 15.83
N MET A 867 21.89 -1.36 16.73
CA MET A 867 20.66 -0.64 16.36
C MET A 867 20.95 0.65 15.58
N ALA A 868 21.98 1.38 16.01
CA ALA A 868 22.36 2.65 15.40
C ALA A 868 22.78 2.53 13.93
N HIS A 869 23.44 1.44 13.53
CA HIS A 869 23.79 1.17 12.12
C HIS A 869 22.56 1.08 11.20
N PHE A 870 21.38 0.80 11.74
CA PHE A 870 20.11 0.80 11.00
C PHE A 870 19.32 2.08 11.24
N SER A 871 18.96 2.39 12.49
CA SER A 871 18.04 3.48 12.81
C SER A 871 18.53 4.85 12.37
N LYS A 872 19.85 5.11 12.49
CA LYS A 872 20.45 6.39 12.12
C LYS A 872 20.44 6.64 10.61
N PHE A 873 20.64 5.58 9.85
CA PHE A 873 20.91 5.64 8.41
C PHE A 873 19.70 5.29 7.55
N LEU A 874 18.72 4.55 8.09
CA LEU A 874 17.52 4.12 7.40
C LEU A 874 16.30 4.88 7.93
N TRP A 875 16.01 6.01 7.29
CA TRP A 875 14.85 6.83 7.64
C TRP A 875 13.54 6.17 7.20
N GLU A 876 12.43 6.58 7.81
CA GLU A 876 11.11 6.23 7.31
C GLU A 876 10.99 6.58 5.81
N GLY A 877 10.52 5.62 5.02
CA GLY A 877 10.39 5.70 3.57
C GLY A 877 11.60 5.19 2.79
N SER A 878 12.73 4.88 3.44
CA SER A 878 13.88 4.24 2.78
C SER A 878 13.45 2.94 2.12
N GLN A 879 13.89 2.69 0.89
CA GLN A 879 13.43 1.59 0.06
C GLN A 879 14.55 0.55 -0.06
N ARG A 880 14.32 -0.68 0.40
CA ARG A 880 15.28 -1.77 0.15
C ARG A 880 15.39 -2.04 -1.35
N VAL A 881 16.62 -2.22 -1.82
CA VAL A 881 16.95 -2.56 -3.21
C VAL A 881 17.83 -3.82 -3.30
N GLY A 882 17.92 -4.40 -4.49
CA GLY A 882 18.73 -5.59 -4.72
C GLY A 882 20.23 -5.33 -4.56
N VAL A 883 20.94 -6.32 -4.06
CA VAL A 883 22.41 -6.35 -4.00
C VAL A 883 22.90 -7.77 -4.26
N SER A 884 23.83 -7.95 -5.20
CA SER A 884 24.34 -9.26 -5.62
C SER A 884 25.83 -9.39 -5.35
N ALA A 885 26.28 -10.49 -4.76
CA ALA A 885 27.70 -10.79 -4.61
C ALA A 885 28.25 -11.54 -5.83
N SER A 886 29.53 -11.30 -6.17
CA SER A 886 30.23 -12.01 -7.26
C SER A 886 30.44 -13.50 -6.99
N HIS A 887 30.47 -13.91 -5.72
CA HIS A 887 30.56 -15.30 -5.28
C HIS A 887 30.02 -15.42 -3.84
N LYS A 888 29.88 -16.65 -3.34
CA LYS A 888 29.43 -16.92 -1.97
C LYS A 888 30.38 -16.28 -0.95
N THR A 889 29.82 -15.60 0.04
CA THR A 889 30.56 -14.91 1.11
C THR A 889 29.89 -15.13 2.45
N ASP A 890 30.67 -14.98 3.53
CA ASP A 890 30.19 -14.98 4.91
C ASP A 890 29.69 -13.60 5.37
N LEU A 891 29.83 -12.57 4.52
CA LEU A 891 29.24 -11.25 4.78
C LEU A 891 27.73 -11.29 4.66
N GLU A 892 27.06 -10.66 5.61
CA GLU A 892 25.62 -10.40 5.55
C GLU A 892 25.39 -8.93 5.24
N TYR A 893 24.53 -8.64 4.28
CA TYR A 893 24.39 -7.28 3.80
C TYR A 893 23.00 -6.98 3.25
N SER A 894 22.64 -5.69 3.24
CA SER A 894 21.44 -5.19 2.60
C SER A 894 21.61 -3.74 2.18
N ALA A 895 21.01 -3.38 1.04
CA ALA A 895 21.15 -2.07 0.42
C ALA A 895 19.81 -1.34 0.34
N PHE A 896 19.85 -0.02 0.53
CA PHE A 896 18.68 0.83 0.60
C PHE A 896 18.90 2.14 -0.15
N ILE A 897 17.84 2.65 -0.77
CA ILE A 897 17.78 4.02 -1.28
C ILE A 897 16.94 4.84 -0.31
N ARG A 898 17.53 5.90 0.26
CA ARG A 898 16.84 6.83 1.15
C ARG A 898 15.87 7.73 0.38
N PRO A 899 14.90 8.37 1.07
CA PRO A 899 13.99 9.33 0.45
C PRO A 899 14.68 10.52 -0.25
N ASP A 900 15.89 10.88 0.18
CA ASP A 900 16.71 11.92 -0.45
C ASP A 900 17.47 11.46 -1.71
N GLY A 901 17.33 10.18 -2.08
CA GLY A 901 17.98 9.58 -3.25
C GLY A 901 19.34 8.95 -2.96
N SER A 902 19.92 9.17 -1.78
CA SER A 902 21.21 8.58 -1.42
C SER A 902 21.12 7.07 -1.17
N VAL A 903 22.25 6.37 -1.32
CA VAL A 903 22.34 4.92 -1.11
C VAL A 903 23.00 4.64 0.24
N VAL A 904 22.48 3.63 0.93
CA VAL A 904 23.04 3.08 2.17
C VAL A 904 23.22 1.57 2.01
N LEU A 905 24.42 1.08 2.28
CA LEU A 905 24.74 -0.36 2.34
C LEU A 905 25.21 -0.69 3.76
N ILE A 906 24.54 -1.64 4.40
CA ILE A 906 24.92 -2.16 5.72
C ILE A 906 25.53 -3.54 5.52
N VAL A 907 26.68 -3.79 6.16
CA VAL A 907 27.47 -5.03 6.06
C VAL A 907 27.87 -5.50 7.44
N LEU A 908 27.53 -6.74 7.78
CA LEU A 908 27.93 -7.43 8.99
C LEU A 908 28.96 -8.52 8.64
N ASN A 909 30.07 -8.55 9.37
CA ASN A 909 31.06 -9.62 9.34
C ASN A 909 31.15 -10.28 10.72
N ARG A 910 30.58 -11.49 10.86
CA ARG A 910 30.65 -12.31 12.08
C ARG A 910 31.83 -13.29 12.08
N SER A 911 32.64 -13.29 11.02
CA SER A 911 33.81 -14.17 10.91
C SER A 911 35.00 -13.59 11.65
N SER A 912 35.96 -14.47 11.97
CA SER A 912 37.23 -14.09 12.57
C SER A 912 38.26 -13.55 11.57
N SER A 913 37.91 -13.46 10.28
CA SER A 913 38.80 -12.97 9.22
C SER A 913 38.38 -11.60 8.73
N VAL A 914 39.38 -10.83 8.28
CA VAL A 914 39.15 -9.56 7.59
C VAL A 914 38.74 -9.85 6.14
N ILE A 915 37.66 -9.23 5.67
CA ILE A 915 37.15 -9.44 4.31
C ILE A 915 37.25 -8.12 3.53
N GLN A 916 38.05 -8.10 2.48
CA GLN A 916 38.14 -6.98 1.53
C GLN A 916 37.14 -7.16 0.40
N PHE A 917 36.44 -6.09 0.02
CA PHE A 917 35.44 -6.13 -1.04
C PHE A 917 35.32 -4.78 -1.77
N ASP A 918 34.87 -4.85 -3.02
CA ASP A 918 34.45 -3.69 -3.79
C ASP A 918 32.92 -3.63 -3.86
N VAL A 919 32.33 -2.45 -3.69
CA VAL A 919 30.93 -2.19 -4.01
C VAL A 919 30.87 -1.52 -5.37
N TRP A 920 30.08 -2.06 -6.29
CA TRP A 920 29.80 -1.45 -7.58
C TRP A 920 28.40 -0.84 -7.58
N ASP A 921 28.34 0.49 -7.72
CA ASP A 921 27.10 1.22 -8.00
C ASP A 921 27.15 1.78 -9.42
N PRO A 922 26.25 1.36 -10.32
CA PRO A 922 26.20 1.83 -11.70
C PRO A 922 26.10 3.36 -11.86
N ALA A 923 25.62 4.08 -10.84
CA ALA A 923 25.45 5.52 -10.90
C ALA A 923 26.75 6.30 -10.59
N VAL A 924 27.67 5.75 -9.81
CA VAL A 924 28.84 6.50 -9.30
C VAL A 924 30.19 5.84 -9.53
N GLY A 925 30.29 4.51 -9.49
CA GLY A 925 31.57 3.82 -9.61
C GLY A 925 31.81 2.72 -8.58
N PHE A 926 33.10 2.46 -8.31
CA PHE A 926 33.57 1.47 -7.34
C PHE A 926 33.88 2.10 -5.98
N ILE A 927 33.42 1.47 -4.90
CA ILE A 927 33.77 1.80 -3.52
C ILE A 927 34.54 0.62 -2.94
N THR A 928 35.84 0.78 -2.73
CA THR A 928 36.67 -0.24 -2.07
C THR A 928 36.56 -0.11 -0.57
N SER A 929 36.25 -1.20 0.11
CA SER A 929 36.12 -1.23 1.55
C SER A 929 36.64 -2.53 2.16
N THR A 930 36.79 -2.52 3.47
CA THR A 930 37.26 -3.67 4.26
C THR A 930 36.32 -3.82 5.44
N ALA A 931 35.78 -5.03 5.61
CA ALA A 931 35.05 -5.41 6.80
C ALA A 931 36.00 -6.16 7.75
N PRO A 932 36.45 -5.53 8.87
CA PRO A 932 37.24 -6.22 9.88
C PRO A 932 36.53 -7.46 10.42
N ALA A 933 37.29 -8.35 11.05
CA ALA A 933 36.71 -9.46 11.81
C ALA A 933 35.77 -8.93 12.91
N HIS A 934 34.63 -9.59 13.11
CA HIS A 934 33.64 -9.20 14.13
C HIS A 934 33.28 -7.72 14.09
N SER A 935 32.73 -7.26 12.96
CA SER A 935 32.43 -5.85 12.70
C SER A 935 31.10 -5.62 12.00
N LEU A 936 30.57 -4.41 12.20
CA LEU A 936 29.40 -3.88 11.52
C LEU A 936 29.82 -2.58 10.82
N LEU A 937 29.53 -2.49 9.53
CA LEU A 937 29.96 -1.40 8.66
C LEU A 937 28.75 -0.84 7.93
N THR A 938 28.56 0.47 7.98
CA THR A 938 27.57 1.18 7.15
C THR A 938 28.28 2.09 6.17
N LEU A 939 28.02 1.91 4.88
CA LEU A 939 28.50 2.78 3.80
C LEU A 939 27.33 3.63 3.29
N ALA A 940 27.55 4.92 3.11
CA ALA A 940 26.53 5.84 2.60
C ALA A 940 27.12 6.84 1.60
N TRP A 941 26.45 7.04 0.46
CA TRP A 941 26.91 7.95 -0.61
C TRP A 941 25.74 8.54 -1.41
N ASN A 942 26.01 9.69 -2.04
CA ASN A 942 25.09 10.35 -2.97
C ASN A 942 25.24 9.82 -4.39
N THR A 943 24.13 9.74 -5.14
CA THR A 943 24.11 9.34 -6.55
C THR A 943 23.91 10.50 -7.53
N HIS A 944 23.64 11.71 -7.02
CA HIS A 944 23.32 12.90 -7.79
C HIS A 944 24.10 14.12 -7.30
#